data_AF-A0A671VWB8-F1
#
_entry.id   AF-A0A671VWB8-F1
#
_cell.length_a   1.000
_cell.length_b   1.000
_cell.length_c   1.000
_cell.angle_alpha   90.00
_cell.angle_beta   90.00
_cell.angle_gamma   90.00
#
_symmetry.space_group_name_H-M   'P 1'
#
loop_
_entity.id
_entity.type
_entity.pdbx_description
1 polymer ?
#
loop_
_entity_poly.entity_id
_entity_poly.type
_entity_poly.pdbx_seq_one_letter_code
_entity_poly.pdbx_strand_id
1 'polypeptide(L)'
;MTTPIFILIEAASSVADLKLQFAPFSSALEAGFWHQLTQKKLNDYRLDESPKLIKGYYYNGDPLGLPTRLTLEFSAFEADGPTPARCCPAIGTLYNTNTLDAFKTTDKKALLEKEAKEIWDAIQSGAALKDPSILCKFILLTFADLKKYHFYYWFCFPALCFPEGIKIVQQPSVLEQVFSAKQIGALQEAYDDLCIKRETTAVPYFLVKYTDETVQMAPLSDWDAFLTGAKKVTVGVYDPCTLSQHPGWPLRNLLVLLAYRWGSMLDTVEVLCFRDRTLQGSRSIQHSLIFQIKLPELPLNSACPKSVGWEKNPKGAMGPRMVNLSECMDPKRLAESSVDLNLKLMRWRLVPSLDLDKVVTTKCLLLGAGTLGCNVARTLMGWGVRHITFVDNAKISYSNPVRQPLYEFEDCLGGGKSKAMAAVDRLTKIFPGVNAEGYNMSIPMPGHPVNFSQATLSQAQRDVEQLEKLISEHDVVFLLMDTRESRWLPTVIAASKRKLVVNAALGFDTFVVMRHGLKKPPVSQSVCAGPDSSPSCSSASSSSSTPAGSAPSVPGSSLFSNIPGHKLGCYFCNDVVAPGDSTRDRTLDQQCTVSRPGLAMIAGALAVEMMVSILQHSEGGYAVASSSDDRMNEPPTSLGLVPHQVRHIDSHSMERLMFVLFWQRYVLDHYEREGFNFLSKVFNSSHSFLEDLTGLTLLHQETQAAEVSFLVVKQWTSFLLLQGS
;
A
#
# COMPACT_ATOMS: atom_id res chain seq x y z
N MET A 1 12.22 -11.34 -23.83
CA MET A 1 13.20 -11.93 -24.77
C MET A 1 14.29 -10.90 -25.00
N THR A 2 15.36 -10.95 -24.21
CA THR A 2 16.55 -10.10 -24.36
C THR A 2 17.74 -10.88 -23.83
N THR A 3 18.33 -11.65 -24.73
CA THR A 3 19.58 -12.39 -24.55
C THR A 3 20.75 -11.40 -24.53
N PRO A 4 21.66 -11.43 -23.55
CA PRO A 4 22.93 -10.74 -23.68
C PRO A 4 23.89 -11.59 -24.51
N ILE A 5 24.37 -10.99 -25.60
CA ILE A 5 25.40 -11.51 -26.49
C ILE A 5 26.71 -11.59 -25.70
N PHE A 6 27.20 -12.82 -25.44
CA PHE A 6 28.58 -13.04 -25.01
C PHE A 6 29.48 -13.03 -26.24
N ILE A 7 30.35 -12.03 -26.32
CA ILE A 7 31.42 -11.94 -27.32
C ILE A 7 32.49 -12.98 -26.94
N LEU A 8 32.65 -14.00 -27.77
CA LEU A 8 33.76 -14.93 -27.77
C LEU A 8 35.04 -14.18 -28.19
N ILE A 9 35.95 -13.98 -27.23
CA ILE A 9 37.36 -13.70 -27.54
C ILE A 9 38.12 -14.98 -27.19
N GLU A 10 38.45 -15.77 -28.22
CA GLU A 10 39.46 -16.82 -28.13
C GLU A 10 40.82 -16.16 -27.88
N ALA A 11 41.25 -16.16 -26.62
CA ALA A 11 42.64 -15.91 -26.26
C ALA A 11 43.32 -17.26 -26.02
N ALA A 12 44.09 -17.71 -27.01
CA ALA A 12 45.08 -18.77 -26.82
C ALA A 12 46.07 -18.31 -25.73
N SER A 13 45.94 -18.88 -24.53
CA SER A 13 46.75 -18.56 -23.36
C SER A 13 47.58 -19.78 -22.97
N SER A 14 48.90 -19.59 -22.93
CA SER A 14 49.90 -20.50 -22.36
C SER A 14 49.44 -21.20 -21.09
N VAL A 15 49.80 -22.48 -20.94
CA VAL A 15 49.50 -23.35 -19.79
C VAL A 15 50.16 -22.80 -18.52
N ALA A 16 49.48 -21.87 -17.86
CA ALA A 16 49.81 -21.43 -16.50
C ALA A 16 49.31 -22.48 -15.51
N ASP A 17 50.07 -22.76 -14.45
CA ASP A 17 49.70 -23.64 -13.32
C ASP A 17 48.27 -23.30 -12.80
N LEU A 18 47.26 -24.06 -13.24
CA LEU A 18 45.85 -23.84 -12.90
C LEU A 18 45.62 -24.18 -11.42
N LYS A 19 45.25 -23.17 -10.63
CA LYS A 19 44.93 -23.30 -9.21
C LYS A 19 43.45 -23.60 -8.99
N LEU A 20 43.14 -24.41 -7.99
CA LEU A 20 41.76 -24.72 -7.62
C LEU A 20 41.02 -23.49 -7.08
N GLN A 21 39.88 -23.16 -7.72
CA GLN A 21 38.95 -22.13 -7.28
C GLN A 21 37.68 -22.77 -6.72
N PHE A 22 36.96 -22.05 -5.85
CA PHE A 22 35.79 -22.57 -5.15
C PHE A 22 34.62 -21.60 -5.31
N ALA A 23 33.42 -22.13 -5.51
CA ALA A 23 32.20 -21.34 -5.48
C ALA A 23 31.85 -20.97 -4.03
N PRO A 24 31.71 -19.67 -3.69
CA PRO A 24 31.34 -19.24 -2.34
C PRO A 24 29.88 -19.59 -2.02
N PHE A 25 29.62 -19.87 -0.74
CA PHE A 25 28.25 -19.90 -0.25
C PHE A 25 27.57 -18.54 -0.43
N SER A 26 26.29 -18.59 -0.78
CA SER A 26 25.35 -17.49 -0.76
C SER A 26 24.35 -17.73 0.37
N SER A 27 24.11 -16.72 1.19
CA SER A 27 23.09 -16.80 2.23
C SER A 27 21.67 -16.74 1.64
N ALA A 28 20.77 -17.55 2.21
CA ALA A 28 19.34 -17.52 1.94
C ALA A 28 18.59 -17.49 3.28
N LEU A 29 17.95 -16.36 3.61
CA LEU A 29 17.16 -16.24 4.85
C LEU A 29 15.69 -16.09 4.51
N GLU A 30 14.85 -16.92 5.11
CA GLU A 30 13.41 -16.83 4.95
C GLU A 30 12.80 -15.74 5.85
N ALA A 31 11.61 -15.26 5.48
CA ALA A 31 10.86 -14.31 6.32
C ALA A 31 10.61 -14.86 7.74
N GLY A 32 10.39 -16.17 7.87
CA GLY A 32 10.21 -16.86 9.16
C GLY A 32 11.39 -16.69 10.11
N PHE A 33 12.62 -16.67 9.59
CA PHE A 33 13.83 -16.42 10.40
C PHE A 33 13.78 -15.02 11.06
N TRP A 34 13.44 -13.99 10.28
CA TRP A 34 13.40 -12.59 10.78
C TRP A 34 12.27 -12.37 11.78
N HIS A 35 11.12 -13.02 11.57
CA HIS A 35 10.03 -13.02 12.53
C HIS A 35 10.49 -13.62 13.87
N GLN A 36 11.14 -14.80 13.82
CA GLN A 36 11.65 -15.45 15.02
C GLN A 36 12.76 -14.66 15.71
N LEU A 37 13.68 -14.06 14.95
CA LEU A 37 14.70 -13.16 15.50
C LEU A 37 14.08 -11.97 16.23
N THR A 38 13.01 -11.38 15.68
CA THR A 38 12.28 -10.27 16.31
C THR A 38 11.65 -10.70 17.63
N GLN A 39 10.95 -11.84 17.66
CA GLN A 39 10.34 -12.39 18.87
C GLN A 39 11.39 -12.70 19.94
N LYS A 40 12.48 -13.39 19.56
CA LYS A 40 13.60 -13.69 20.45
C LYS A 40 14.26 -12.42 20.97
N LYS A 41 14.46 -11.39 20.14
CA LYS A 41 15.08 -10.14 20.56
C LYS A 41 14.22 -9.36 21.55
N LEU A 42 12.90 -9.31 21.34
CA LEU A 42 11.98 -8.60 22.24
C LEU A 42 11.75 -9.34 23.57
N ASN A 43 11.53 -10.65 23.52
CA ASN A 43 11.05 -11.40 24.67
C ASN A 43 12.20 -12.02 25.49
N ASP A 44 13.20 -12.57 24.79
CA ASP A 44 14.24 -13.43 25.39
C ASP A 44 15.56 -12.67 25.57
N TYR A 45 16.14 -12.16 24.48
CA TYR A 45 17.49 -11.56 24.49
C TYR A 45 17.48 -10.15 25.08
N ARG A 46 16.46 -9.33 24.78
CA ARG A 46 16.37 -7.94 25.23
C ARG A 46 17.66 -7.17 24.87
N LEU A 47 18.42 -6.68 25.85
CA LEU A 47 19.69 -5.98 25.65
C LEU A 47 20.90 -6.89 25.49
N ASP A 48 20.75 -8.21 25.70
CA ASP A 48 21.83 -9.17 25.56
C ASP A 48 22.32 -9.23 24.10
N GLU A 49 23.63 -9.08 23.94
CA GLU A 49 24.37 -9.20 22.67
C GLU A 49 25.29 -10.42 22.66
N SER A 50 25.23 -11.28 23.69
CA SER A 50 26.02 -12.50 23.73
C SER A 50 25.72 -13.40 22.52
N PRO A 51 26.75 -14.07 21.97
CA PRO A 51 26.59 -14.91 20.80
C PRO A 51 25.59 -16.03 21.05
N LYS A 52 24.71 -16.27 20.07
CA LYS A 52 23.70 -17.34 20.12
C LYS A 52 24.01 -18.41 19.09
N LEU A 53 23.82 -19.68 19.46
CA LEU A 53 23.95 -20.79 18.54
C LEU A 53 22.73 -20.84 17.63
N ILE A 54 22.95 -20.96 16.34
CA ILE A 54 21.91 -21.16 15.33
C ILE A 54 22.32 -22.29 14.38
N LYS A 55 21.33 -22.97 13.80
CA LYS A 55 21.54 -24.04 12.84
C LYS A 55 20.94 -23.65 11.50
N GLY A 56 21.76 -23.71 10.46
CA GLY A 56 21.32 -23.68 9.07
C GLY A 56 21.49 -25.03 8.41
N TYR A 57 21.20 -25.07 7.13
CA TYR A 57 21.45 -26.26 6.33
C TYR A 57 21.78 -25.88 4.89
N TYR A 58 22.39 -26.80 4.15
CA TYR A 58 22.63 -26.67 2.72
C TYR A 58 22.22 -27.94 1.97
N TYR A 59 21.94 -27.78 0.69
CA TYR A 59 21.37 -28.79 -0.19
C TYR A 59 22.15 -28.86 -1.52
N ASN A 60 22.31 -30.04 -2.11
CA ASN A 60 23.04 -30.24 -3.37
C ASN A 60 22.18 -30.63 -4.57
N GLY A 61 20.85 -30.65 -4.43
CA GLY A 61 19.95 -30.95 -5.54
C GLY A 61 19.39 -29.72 -6.26
N ASP A 62 19.97 -28.54 -6.03
CA ASP A 62 19.56 -27.31 -6.70
C ASP A 62 19.82 -27.41 -8.24
N PRO A 63 18.88 -26.92 -9.08
CA PRO A 63 19.05 -26.87 -10.53
C PRO A 63 20.21 -25.96 -10.97
N LEU A 64 20.69 -26.18 -12.20
CA LEU A 64 21.74 -25.37 -12.80
C LEU A 64 21.39 -23.87 -12.80
N GLY A 65 22.37 -23.03 -12.47
CA GLY A 65 22.21 -21.57 -12.44
C GLY A 65 21.85 -21.00 -11.07
N LEU A 66 21.43 -21.82 -10.10
CA LEU A 66 21.26 -21.38 -8.72
C LEU A 66 22.61 -21.28 -7.99
N PRO A 67 22.78 -20.30 -7.09
CA PRO A 67 23.99 -20.17 -6.30
C PRO A 67 24.11 -21.32 -5.29
N THR A 68 25.32 -21.53 -4.77
CA THR A 68 25.60 -22.45 -3.67
C THR A 68 24.98 -21.91 -2.38
N ARG A 69 23.80 -22.37 -1.97
CA ARG A 69 23.05 -21.75 -0.86
C ARG A 69 23.29 -22.40 0.49
N LEU A 70 23.34 -21.58 1.54
CA LEU A 70 23.12 -21.98 2.92
C LEU A 70 21.87 -21.26 3.43
N THR A 71 20.89 -22.03 3.89
CA THR A 71 19.54 -21.55 4.22
C THR A 71 19.33 -21.46 5.72
N LEU A 72 18.70 -20.37 6.18
CA LEU A 72 18.13 -20.21 7.52
C LEU A 72 16.62 -20.01 7.44
N GLU A 73 15.91 -20.84 8.20
CA GLU A 73 14.44 -20.81 8.31
C GLU A 73 14.00 -20.44 9.74
N PHE A 74 12.70 -20.59 10.01
CA PHE A 74 12.11 -20.42 11.34
C PHE A 74 12.79 -21.31 12.41
N SER A 75 13.11 -22.56 12.07
CA SER A 75 13.75 -23.54 12.98
C SER A 75 15.22 -23.27 13.25
N ALA A 76 15.82 -22.21 12.67
CA ALA A 76 17.25 -21.95 12.82
C ALA A 76 17.69 -21.68 14.28
N PHE A 77 16.76 -21.29 15.16
CA PHE A 77 17.01 -21.07 16.58
C PHE A 77 16.88 -22.34 17.43
N GLU A 78 16.51 -23.48 16.82
CA GLU A 78 16.42 -24.80 17.44
C GLU A 78 17.65 -25.62 17.07
N ALA A 79 18.76 -25.37 17.76
CA ALA A 79 20.06 -26.01 17.46
C ALA A 79 19.98 -27.55 17.46
N ASP A 80 19.16 -28.15 18.34
CA ASP A 80 18.98 -29.60 18.47
C ASP A 80 17.83 -30.17 17.62
N GLY A 81 17.08 -29.32 16.90
CA GLY A 81 15.96 -29.75 16.05
C GLY A 81 16.36 -30.68 14.89
N PRO A 82 15.41 -31.36 14.22
CA PRO A 82 15.70 -32.15 13.04
C PRO A 82 16.16 -31.26 11.87
N THR A 83 17.07 -31.78 11.04
CA THR A 83 17.44 -31.15 9.76
C THR A 83 16.53 -31.70 8.66
N PRO A 84 16.08 -30.86 7.69
CA PRO A 84 15.29 -31.35 6.56
C PRO A 84 15.96 -32.53 5.85
N ALA A 85 15.15 -33.44 5.32
CA ALA A 85 15.65 -34.62 4.63
C ALA A 85 16.56 -34.24 3.45
N ARG A 86 17.63 -35.02 3.27
CA ARG A 86 18.68 -34.83 2.25
C ARG A 86 19.42 -33.51 2.36
N CYS A 87 19.40 -32.82 3.50
CA CYS A 87 20.17 -31.61 3.74
C CYS A 87 21.29 -31.86 4.75
N CYS A 88 22.42 -31.19 4.56
CA CYS A 88 23.51 -31.23 5.53
C CYS A 88 23.35 -30.09 6.55
N PRO A 89 23.38 -30.35 7.86
CA PRO A 89 23.35 -29.30 8.87
C PRO A 89 24.65 -28.48 8.83
N ALA A 90 24.51 -27.19 9.09
CA ALA A 90 25.62 -26.28 9.32
C ALA A 90 25.34 -25.52 10.62
N ILE A 91 26.27 -25.58 11.57
CA ILE A 91 26.14 -24.89 12.85
C ILE A 91 26.82 -23.53 12.75
N GLY A 92 26.18 -22.48 13.26
CA GLY A 92 26.73 -21.14 13.21
C GLY A 92 26.43 -20.30 14.45
N THR A 93 27.12 -19.18 14.51
CA THR A 93 27.04 -18.25 15.63
C THR A 93 26.39 -16.94 15.18
N LEU A 94 25.27 -16.59 15.81
CA LEU A 94 24.57 -15.32 15.64
C LEU A 94 25.13 -14.27 16.59
N TYR A 95 25.64 -13.17 16.03
CA TYR A 95 26.03 -11.98 16.76
C TYR A 95 25.02 -10.87 16.43
N ASN A 96 24.10 -10.58 17.35
CA ASN A 96 23.07 -9.57 17.14
C ASN A 96 23.31 -8.33 18.01
N THR A 97 23.62 -7.21 17.37
CA THR A 97 23.89 -5.93 18.04
C THR A 97 22.61 -5.12 18.26
N ASN A 98 22.57 -4.31 19.31
CA ASN A 98 21.45 -3.43 19.64
C ASN A 98 21.45 -2.12 18.86
N THR A 99 22.62 -1.67 18.39
CA THR A 99 22.77 -0.40 17.68
C THR A 99 23.47 -0.58 16.34
N LEU A 100 23.10 0.24 15.36
CA LEU A 100 23.72 0.24 14.05
C LEU A 100 25.21 0.61 14.12
N ASP A 101 25.61 1.44 15.06
CA ASP A 101 27.01 1.83 15.23
C ASP A 101 27.85 0.67 15.75
N ALA A 102 27.35 -0.09 16.74
CA ALA A 102 27.99 -1.33 17.20
C ALA A 102 28.15 -2.34 16.05
N PHE A 103 27.12 -2.52 15.21
CA PHE A 103 27.20 -3.37 14.01
C PHE A 103 28.34 -2.94 13.07
N LYS A 104 28.48 -1.64 12.82
CA LYS A 104 29.53 -1.08 11.95
C LYS A 104 30.92 -1.25 12.56
N THR A 105 31.10 -0.91 13.84
CA THR A 105 32.40 -0.91 14.53
C THR A 105 32.87 -2.29 14.97
N THR A 106 31.98 -3.29 15.03
CA THR A 106 32.34 -4.68 15.35
C THR A 106 33.51 -5.16 14.49
N ASP A 107 34.56 -5.69 15.12
CA ASP A 107 35.75 -6.20 14.45
C ASP A 107 35.43 -7.52 13.70
N LYS A 108 35.09 -7.37 12.42
CA LYS A 108 34.77 -8.47 11.51
C LYS A 108 35.95 -9.42 11.29
N LYS A 109 37.19 -8.93 11.42
CA LYS A 109 38.39 -9.74 11.24
C LYS A 109 38.60 -10.64 12.45
N ALA A 110 38.50 -10.07 13.66
CA ALA A 110 38.61 -10.84 14.90
C ALA A 110 37.54 -11.94 15.00
N LEU A 111 36.28 -11.65 14.60
CA LEU A 111 35.21 -12.66 14.56
C LEU A 111 35.55 -13.84 13.63
N LEU A 112 36.03 -13.55 12.42
CA LEU A 112 36.45 -14.59 11.46
C LEU A 112 37.65 -15.38 11.99
N GLU A 113 38.67 -14.72 12.56
CA GLU A 113 39.86 -15.38 13.09
C GLU A 113 39.54 -16.29 14.27
N LYS A 114 38.63 -15.88 15.16
CA LYS A 114 38.15 -16.70 16.27
C LYS A 114 37.54 -18.01 15.78
N GLU A 115 36.56 -17.93 14.89
CA GLU A 115 35.83 -19.12 14.41
C GLU A 115 36.71 -19.99 13.49
N ALA A 116 37.60 -19.39 12.70
CA ALA A 116 38.59 -20.12 11.92
C ALA A 116 39.58 -20.88 12.83
N LYS A 117 39.96 -20.29 13.96
CA LYS A 117 40.80 -20.97 14.96
C LYS A 117 40.08 -22.15 15.59
N GLU A 118 38.78 -22.04 15.90
CA GLU A 118 38.01 -23.20 16.40
C GLU A 118 37.97 -24.35 15.40
N ILE A 119 37.82 -24.06 14.09
CA ILE A 119 37.90 -25.07 13.04
C ILE A 119 39.30 -25.71 13.03
N TRP A 120 40.36 -24.90 13.10
CA TRP A 120 41.73 -25.38 13.12
C TRP A 120 42.04 -26.25 14.34
N ASP A 121 41.66 -25.82 15.54
CA ASP A 121 41.84 -26.56 16.79
C ASP A 121 41.08 -27.91 16.74
N ALA A 122 39.91 -27.96 16.10
CA ALA A 122 39.16 -29.19 15.86
C ALA A 122 39.86 -30.15 14.86
N ILE A 123 40.55 -29.62 13.86
CA ILE A 123 41.38 -30.41 12.92
C ILE A 123 42.60 -30.98 13.66
N GLN A 124 43.29 -30.16 14.45
CA GLN A 124 44.48 -30.56 15.20
C GLN A 124 44.17 -31.63 16.25
N SER A 125 43.10 -31.44 17.02
CA SER A 125 42.66 -32.41 18.04
C SER A 125 42.05 -33.69 17.45
N GLY A 126 41.55 -33.64 16.21
CA GLY A 126 40.87 -34.76 15.55
C GLY A 126 39.37 -34.82 15.84
N ALA A 127 38.82 -33.83 16.54
CA ALA A 127 37.39 -33.67 16.73
C ALA A 127 36.64 -33.58 15.38
N ALA A 128 37.23 -32.88 14.40
CA ALA A 128 36.65 -32.74 13.06
C ALA A 128 36.59 -34.06 12.26
N LEU A 129 37.32 -35.11 12.67
CA LEU A 129 37.18 -36.45 12.07
C LEU A 129 35.99 -37.24 12.65
N LYS A 130 35.72 -37.02 13.95
CA LYS A 130 34.57 -37.63 14.64
C LYS A 130 33.27 -36.96 14.21
N ASP A 131 33.28 -35.63 14.16
CA ASP A 131 32.18 -34.82 13.67
C ASP A 131 32.65 -33.85 12.56
N PRO A 132 32.52 -34.27 11.30
CA PRO A 132 32.90 -33.44 10.16
C PRO A 132 32.04 -32.18 9.95
N SER A 133 30.87 -32.07 10.59
CA SER A 133 29.99 -30.90 10.44
C SER A 133 30.66 -29.59 10.91
N ILE A 134 31.63 -29.70 11.83
CA ILE A 134 32.46 -28.59 12.35
C ILE A 134 33.22 -27.88 11.23
N LEU A 135 33.54 -28.58 10.13
CA LEU A 135 34.23 -27.99 8.98
C LEU A 135 33.36 -26.98 8.22
N CYS A 136 32.03 -27.03 8.38
CA CYS A 136 31.04 -26.16 7.74
C CYS A 136 30.37 -25.23 8.75
N LYS A 137 31.16 -24.49 9.53
CA LYS A 137 30.63 -23.42 10.40
C LYS A 137 30.30 -22.14 9.63
N PHE A 138 29.42 -21.32 10.19
CA PHE A 138 29.15 -19.97 9.69
C PHE A 138 28.95 -18.95 10.82
N ILE A 139 29.07 -17.68 10.47
CA ILE A 139 28.81 -16.54 11.35
C ILE A 139 27.71 -15.70 10.72
N LEU A 140 26.78 -15.24 11.55
CA LEU A 140 25.77 -14.28 11.14
C LEU A 140 25.85 -13.06 12.07
N LEU A 141 26.36 -11.94 11.53
CA LEU A 141 26.34 -10.65 12.23
C LEU A 141 25.07 -9.90 11.83
N THR A 142 24.27 -9.43 12.79
CA THR A 142 23.01 -8.72 12.53
C THR A 142 22.82 -7.46 13.36
N PHE A 143 22.02 -6.55 12.80
CA PHE A 143 21.35 -5.46 13.50
C PHE A 143 19.91 -5.37 13.00
N ALA A 144 18.95 -5.41 13.92
CA ALA A 144 17.53 -5.40 13.62
C ALA A 144 16.89 -4.08 14.08
N ASP A 145 16.51 -3.21 13.14
CA ASP A 145 15.67 -2.03 13.42
C ASP A 145 14.21 -2.47 13.49
N LEU A 146 13.77 -2.86 14.69
CA LEU A 146 12.43 -3.37 14.93
C LEU A 146 11.32 -2.31 14.79
N LYS A 147 11.67 -1.02 14.69
CA LYS A 147 10.69 0.05 14.45
C LYS A 147 10.40 0.21 12.97
N LYS A 148 11.42 0.05 12.12
CA LYS A 148 11.29 0.16 10.66
C LYS A 148 11.19 -1.19 9.95
N TYR A 149 11.37 -2.28 10.67
CA TYR A 149 11.50 -3.64 10.13
C TYR A 149 12.61 -3.72 9.06
N HIS A 150 13.71 -3.01 9.31
CA HIS A 150 14.92 -3.05 8.49
C HIS A 150 15.97 -3.92 9.18
N PHE A 151 16.42 -4.96 8.50
CA PHE A 151 17.38 -5.91 9.04
C PHE A 151 18.67 -5.82 8.25
N TYR A 152 19.75 -5.44 8.93
CA TYR A 152 21.10 -5.40 8.40
C TYR A 152 21.81 -6.67 8.83
N TYR A 153 22.47 -7.34 7.88
CA TYR A 153 23.13 -8.61 8.17
C TYR A 153 24.34 -8.85 7.30
N TRP A 154 25.25 -9.69 7.79
CA TRP A 154 26.41 -10.11 7.02
C TRP A 154 26.81 -11.54 7.41
N PHE A 155 26.82 -12.43 6.43
CA PHE A 155 27.30 -13.80 6.61
C PHE A 155 28.82 -13.88 6.45
N CYS A 156 29.42 -14.77 7.23
CA CYS A 156 30.77 -15.26 7.01
C CYS A 156 30.76 -16.78 7.03
N PHE A 157 31.44 -17.41 6.07
CA PHE A 157 31.65 -18.86 6.01
C PHE A 157 33.15 -19.12 6.18
N PRO A 158 33.66 -19.20 7.44
CA PRO A 158 35.09 -19.28 7.70
C PRO A 158 35.76 -20.45 6.96
N ALA A 159 36.73 -20.12 6.12
CA ALA A 159 37.50 -21.08 5.35
C ALA A 159 39.00 -20.82 5.50
N LEU A 160 39.73 -21.87 5.87
CA LEU A 160 41.19 -21.87 5.96
C LEU A 160 41.80 -21.91 4.55
N CYS A 161 42.87 -21.14 4.34
CA CYS A 161 43.51 -20.97 3.03
C CYS A 161 44.91 -21.59 3.00
N PHE A 162 45.25 -22.17 1.84
CA PHE A 162 46.63 -22.52 1.51
C PHE A 162 47.34 -21.29 0.92
N PRO A 163 48.49 -20.84 1.47
CA PRO A 163 49.21 -19.66 0.98
C PRO A 163 49.56 -19.72 -0.52
N GLU A 164 49.97 -20.89 -1.00
CA GLU A 164 50.38 -21.09 -2.39
C GLU A 164 49.22 -21.52 -3.31
N GLY A 165 48.05 -21.80 -2.73
CA GLY A 165 46.92 -22.44 -3.42
C GLY A 165 47.12 -23.95 -3.64
N ILE A 166 46.13 -24.59 -4.26
CA ILE A 166 46.13 -26.04 -4.51
C ILE A 166 46.28 -26.25 -6.01
N LYS A 167 47.25 -27.09 -6.41
CA LYS A 167 47.49 -27.42 -7.82
C LYS A 167 46.52 -28.49 -8.31
N ILE A 168 45.90 -28.25 -9.45
CA ILE A 168 45.06 -29.23 -10.14
C ILE A 168 45.96 -30.12 -10.99
N VAL A 169 45.91 -31.43 -10.76
CA VAL A 169 46.63 -32.45 -11.53
C VAL A 169 45.78 -32.91 -12.72
N GLN A 170 44.49 -33.16 -12.49
CA GLN A 170 43.50 -33.49 -13.52
C GLN A 170 42.33 -32.51 -13.43
N GLN A 171 41.93 -31.92 -14.55
CA GLN A 171 40.85 -30.94 -14.60
C GLN A 171 39.50 -31.54 -14.19
N PRO A 172 38.57 -30.74 -13.63
CA PRO A 172 37.19 -31.16 -13.37
C PRO A 172 36.51 -31.71 -14.62
N SER A 173 36.03 -32.94 -14.51
CA SER A 173 35.20 -33.61 -15.49
C SER A 173 33.89 -34.05 -14.85
N VAL A 174 32.82 -34.09 -15.63
CA VAL A 174 31.53 -34.63 -15.16
C VAL A 174 31.60 -36.14 -15.06
N LEU A 175 30.88 -36.71 -14.10
CA LEU A 175 30.96 -38.13 -13.77
C LEU A 175 30.62 -39.04 -14.97
N GLU A 176 29.64 -38.66 -15.79
CA GLU A 176 29.25 -39.38 -17.01
C GLU A 176 30.37 -39.53 -18.06
N GLN A 177 31.39 -38.66 -18.04
CA GLN A 177 32.52 -38.73 -18.96
C GLN A 177 33.62 -39.68 -18.46
N VAL A 178 33.60 -40.02 -17.17
CA VAL A 178 34.67 -40.78 -16.52
C VAL A 178 34.18 -42.16 -16.07
N PHE A 179 32.94 -42.27 -15.60
CA PHE A 179 32.36 -43.47 -15.02
C PHE A 179 31.32 -44.06 -15.98
N SER A 180 31.25 -45.39 -16.04
CA SER A 180 30.17 -46.09 -16.75
C SER A 180 28.83 -45.91 -16.03
N ALA A 181 27.72 -46.09 -16.76
CA ALA A 181 26.38 -46.02 -16.16
C ALA A 181 26.19 -46.99 -14.98
N LYS A 182 26.84 -48.17 -15.03
CA LYS A 182 26.85 -49.14 -13.92
C LYS A 182 27.56 -48.59 -12.68
N GLN A 183 28.73 -47.98 -12.86
CA GLN A 183 29.48 -47.37 -11.76
C GLN A 183 28.73 -46.19 -11.14
N ILE A 184 28.04 -45.39 -11.96
CA ILE A 184 27.21 -44.28 -11.47
C ILE A 184 26.04 -44.82 -10.63
N GLY A 185 25.36 -45.88 -11.06
CA GLY A 185 24.33 -46.55 -10.27
C GLY A 185 24.87 -47.07 -8.93
N ALA A 186 25.98 -47.79 -8.97
CA ALA A 186 26.63 -48.34 -7.76
C ALA A 186 27.12 -47.24 -6.80
N LEU A 187 27.59 -46.09 -7.32
CA LEU A 187 27.97 -44.93 -6.51
C LEU A 187 26.77 -44.32 -5.78
N GLN A 188 25.62 -44.25 -6.45
CA GLN A 188 24.39 -43.75 -5.83
C GLN A 188 23.90 -44.71 -4.72
N GLU A 189 23.87 -46.01 -4.98
CA GLU A 189 23.50 -47.04 -4.00
C GLU A 189 24.45 -47.04 -2.79
N ALA A 190 25.76 -46.97 -3.02
CA ALA A 190 26.76 -46.94 -1.94
C ALA A 190 26.62 -45.69 -1.04
N TYR A 191 26.21 -44.54 -1.61
CA TYR A 191 25.94 -43.34 -0.83
C TYR A 191 24.65 -43.46 0.00
N ASP A 192 23.60 -44.04 -0.58
CA ASP A 192 22.35 -44.30 0.13
C ASP A 192 22.56 -45.28 1.29
N ASP A 193 23.31 -46.35 1.08
CA ASP A 193 23.72 -47.31 2.11
C ASP A 193 24.52 -46.65 3.23
N LEU A 194 25.42 -45.72 2.89
CA LEU A 194 26.18 -44.96 3.88
C LEU A 194 25.26 -44.09 4.76
N CYS A 195 24.28 -43.43 4.13
CA CYS A 195 23.29 -42.62 4.85
C CYS A 195 22.45 -43.49 5.80
N ILE A 196 21.98 -44.66 5.33
CA ILE A 196 21.21 -45.62 6.13
C ILE A 196 22.03 -46.12 7.33
N LYS A 197 23.29 -46.55 7.12
CA LYS A 197 24.17 -47.04 8.19
C LYS A 197 24.45 -45.99 9.27
N ARG A 198 24.45 -44.71 8.90
CA ARG A 198 24.66 -43.57 9.80
C ARG A 198 23.37 -43.07 10.43
N GLU A 199 22.21 -43.62 10.06
CA GLU A 199 20.90 -43.13 10.47
C GLU A 199 20.70 -41.63 10.14
N THR A 200 21.25 -41.19 9.01
CA THR A 200 21.18 -39.80 8.54
C THR A 200 20.65 -39.73 7.11
N THR A 201 20.19 -38.56 6.68
CA THR A 201 19.67 -38.38 5.30
C THR A 201 20.69 -37.78 4.34
N ALA A 202 21.80 -37.24 4.87
CA ALA A 202 22.91 -36.73 4.08
C ALA A 202 24.20 -36.80 4.90
N VAL A 203 25.29 -37.21 4.26
CA VAL A 203 26.62 -37.29 4.86
C VAL A 203 27.53 -36.27 4.13
N PRO A 204 28.06 -35.25 4.84
CA PRO A 204 28.74 -34.13 4.19
C PRO A 204 30.07 -34.52 3.54
N TYR A 205 30.78 -35.50 4.11
CA TYR A 205 32.09 -35.94 3.65
C TYR A 205 32.28 -37.44 3.85
N PHE A 206 32.89 -38.09 2.87
CA PHE A 206 33.03 -39.55 2.85
C PHE A 206 34.24 -39.99 2.02
N LEU A 207 34.63 -41.25 2.16
CA LEU A 207 35.69 -41.91 1.40
C LEU A 207 35.06 -42.78 0.34
N VAL A 208 35.72 -42.88 -0.81
CA VAL A 208 35.24 -43.68 -1.94
C VAL A 208 36.35 -44.64 -2.39
N LYS A 209 36.00 -45.89 -2.60
CA LYS A 209 36.79 -46.88 -3.33
C LYS A 209 35.93 -47.41 -4.46
N TYR A 210 36.49 -47.50 -5.66
CA TYR A 210 35.77 -48.04 -6.79
C TYR A 210 36.68 -48.86 -7.69
N THR A 211 36.10 -49.89 -8.30
CA THR A 211 36.65 -50.67 -9.40
C THR A 211 35.67 -50.57 -10.58
N ASP A 212 35.93 -51.30 -11.67
CA ASP A 212 34.99 -51.38 -12.79
C ASP A 212 33.67 -52.06 -12.40
N GLU A 213 33.66 -52.84 -11.31
CA GLU A 213 32.54 -53.68 -10.90
C GLU A 213 31.91 -53.31 -9.54
N THR A 214 32.66 -52.64 -8.65
CA THR A 214 32.21 -52.38 -7.27
C THR A 214 32.49 -50.95 -6.84
N VAL A 215 31.60 -50.38 -6.04
CA VAL A 215 31.79 -49.07 -5.39
C VAL A 215 31.51 -49.24 -3.90
N GLN A 216 32.43 -48.75 -3.06
CA GLN A 216 32.31 -48.79 -1.62
C GLN A 216 32.51 -47.38 -1.08
N MET A 217 31.69 -47.00 -0.10
CA MET A 217 31.83 -45.76 0.63
C MET A 217 31.98 -46.02 2.12
N ALA A 218 32.80 -45.20 2.76
CA ALA A 218 33.04 -45.23 4.20
C ALA A 218 33.06 -43.79 4.74
N PRO A 219 32.73 -43.58 6.02
CA PRO A 219 32.91 -42.28 6.64
C PRO A 219 34.39 -41.90 6.75
N LEU A 220 34.68 -40.60 6.89
CA LEU A 220 36.05 -40.10 7.08
C LEU A 220 36.75 -40.69 8.33
N SER A 221 35.98 -41.08 9.35
CA SER A 221 36.52 -41.70 10.57
C SER A 221 37.26 -43.01 10.31
N ASP A 222 36.93 -43.69 9.22
CA ASP A 222 37.40 -45.04 8.94
C ASP A 222 38.62 -45.03 8.01
N TRP A 223 39.30 -43.88 7.89
CA TRP A 223 40.41 -43.65 6.97
C TRP A 223 41.46 -44.77 6.98
N ASP A 224 42.01 -45.11 8.14
CA ASP A 224 43.12 -46.07 8.26
C ASP A 224 42.68 -47.50 7.90
N ALA A 225 41.46 -47.89 8.29
CA ALA A 225 40.88 -49.18 7.95
C ALA A 225 40.52 -49.26 6.46
N PHE A 226 40.01 -48.16 5.91
CA PHE A 226 39.49 -48.11 4.55
C PHE A 226 40.57 -47.91 3.50
N LEU A 227 41.68 -47.20 3.74
CA LEU A 227 42.67 -46.80 2.73
C LEU A 227 44.08 -47.40 2.95
N THR A 228 44.18 -48.56 3.59
CA THR A 228 45.43 -49.21 4.02
C THR A 228 46.52 -49.21 2.93
N GLY A 229 47.56 -48.37 3.11
CA GLY A 229 48.74 -48.30 2.23
C GLY A 229 48.54 -47.63 0.86
N ALA A 230 47.38 -47.02 0.59
CA ALA A 230 47.10 -46.39 -0.70
C ALA A 230 47.71 -44.99 -0.81
N LYS A 231 48.57 -44.77 -1.82
CA LYS A 231 49.16 -43.44 -2.12
C LYS A 231 48.23 -42.51 -2.89
N LYS A 232 47.18 -43.07 -3.52
CA LYS A 232 46.09 -42.36 -4.18
C LYS A 232 44.79 -42.68 -3.46
N VAL A 233 44.03 -41.64 -3.12
CA VAL A 233 42.79 -41.74 -2.34
C VAL A 233 41.69 -40.92 -3.01
N THR A 234 40.45 -41.41 -2.93
CA THR A 234 39.27 -40.70 -3.45
C THR A 234 38.39 -40.26 -2.29
N VAL A 235 38.15 -38.95 -2.19
CA VAL A 235 37.32 -38.34 -1.15
C VAL A 235 36.09 -37.70 -1.78
N GLY A 236 34.92 -37.95 -1.18
CA GLY A 236 33.65 -37.39 -1.56
C GLY A 236 33.27 -36.20 -0.68
N VAL A 237 32.72 -35.16 -1.30
CA VAL A 237 32.08 -34.03 -0.63
C VAL A 237 30.65 -33.87 -1.13
N TYR A 238 29.71 -33.72 -0.22
CA TYR A 238 28.35 -33.28 -0.53
C TYR A 238 28.43 -31.83 -1.01
N ASP A 239 28.33 -31.63 -2.33
CA ASP A 239 28.67 -30.35 -2.97
C ASP A 239 27.42 -29.54 -3.34
N PRO A 240 27.09 -28.45 -2.61
CA PRO A 240 25.97 -27.56 -2.95
C PRO A 240 26.20 -26.73 -4.22
N CYS A 241 27.36 -26.84 -4.89
CA CYS A 241 27.65 -26.08 -6.09
C CYS A 241 26.95 -26.62 -7.33
N THR A 242 26.50 -25.71 -8.18
CA THR A 242 25.85 -26.03 -9.45
C THR A 242 26.76 -25.82 -10.67
N LEU A 243 27.94 -25.19 -10.48
CA LEU A 243 28.88 -24.83 -11.55
C LEU A 243 29.66 -26.06 -12.04
N SER A 244 29.78 -26.24 -13.36
CA SER A 244 30.40 -27.43 -13.97
C SER A 244 31.93 -27.52 -13.84
N GLN A 245 32.62 -26.45 -13.46
CA GLN A 245 34.09 -26.40 -13.39
C GLN A 245 34.64 -26.07 -11.99
N HIS A 246 33.76 -25.82 -11.02
CA HIS A 246 34.19 -25.39 -9.69
C HIS A 246 33.50 -26.21 -8.61
N PRO A 247 34.25 -26.71 -7.60
CA PRO A 247 33.68 -27.26 -6.39
C PRO A 247 33.05 -26.16 -5.52
N GLY A 248 32.12 -26.55 -4.64
CA GLY A 248 31.56 -25.65 -3.63
C GLY A 248 32.49 -25.37 -2.46
N TRP A 249 32.04 -24.42 -1.64
CA TRP A 249 32.74 -23.93 -0.47
C TRP A 249 33.10 -25.01 0.59
N PRO A 250 32.25 -26.03 0.88
CA PRO A 250 32.54 -27.05 1.90
C PRO A 250 33.89 -27.76 1.72
N LEU A 251 34.37 -27.89 0.48
CA LEU A 251 35.60 -28.59 0.18
C LEU A 251 36.84 -27.94 0.82
N ARG A 252 36.85 -26.62 1.04
CA ARG A 252 38.05 -25.88 1.49
C ARG A 252 38.64 -26.42 2.80
N ASN A 253 37.81 -26.50 3.83
CA ASN A 253 38.25 -26.92 5.16
C ASN A 253 38.56 -28.41 5.23
N LEU A 254 37.86 -29.23 4.42
CA LEU A 254 38.20 -30.65 4.24
C LEU A 254 39.62 -30.82 3.71
N LEU A 255 40.01 -30.08 2.67
CA LEU A 255 41.35 -30.21 2.08
C LEU A 255 42.45 -29.83 3.07
N VAL A 256 42.20 -28.85 3.94
CA VAL A 256 43.14 -28.49 5.02
C VAL A 256 43.27 -29.61 6.05
N LEU A 257 42.16 -30.25 6.43
CA LEU A 257 42.16 -31.42 7.30
C LEU A 257 42.97 -32.57 6.68
N LEU A 258 42.76 -32.86 5.39
CA LEU A 258 43.48 -33.91 4.68
C LEU A 258 44.98 -33.62 4.57
N ALA A 259 45.35 -32.39 4.22
CA ALA A 259 46.74 -31.97 4.09
C ALA A 259 47.49 -32.04 5.43
N TYR A 260 46.85 -31.62 6.53
CA TYR A 260 47.45 -31.66 7.85
C TYR A 260 47.65 -33.10 8.38
N ARG A 261 46.69 -34.00 8.14
CA ARG A 261 46.73 -35.36 8.68
C ARG A 261 47.51 -36.35 7.82
N TRP A 262 47.36 -36.26 6.50
CA TRP A 262 47.85 -37.28 5.57
C TRP A 262 48.63 -36.68 4.39
N GLY A 263 48.87 -35.37 4.35
CA GLY A 263 49.53 -34.72 3.21
C GLY A 263 50.88 -35.33 2.83
N SER A 264 51.70 -35.74 3.81
CA SER A 264 53.01 -36.38 3.56
C SER A 264 52.92 -37.84 3.08
N MET A 265 51.75 -38.48 3.20
CA MET A 265 51.52 -39.88 2.79
C MET A 265 50.86 -39.99 1.41
N LEU A 266 50.29 -38.89 0.91
CA LEU A 266 49.46 -38.86 -0.29
C LEU A 266 50.19 -38.17 -1.44
N ASP A 267 50.35 -38.87 -2.56
CA ASP A 267 50.93 -38.28 -3.77
C ASP A 267 49.89 -37.39 -4.48
N THR A 268 48.65 -37.89 -4.57
CA THR A 268 47.52 -37.24 -5.23
C THR A 268 46.21 -37.59 -4.53
N VAL A 269 45.31 -36.62 -4.44
CA VAL A 269 43.94 -36.81 -3.92
C VAL A 269 42.96 -36.60 -5.05
N GLU A 270 42.08 -37.58 -5.25
CA GLU A 270 40.96 -37.47 -6.17
C GLU A 270 39.74 -36.99 -5.38
N VAL A 271 39.07 -35.96 -5.88
CA VAL A 271 37.92 -35.33 -5.23
C VAL A 271 36.68 -35.58 -6.06
N LEU A 272 35.68 -36.21 -5.44
CA LEU A 272 34.34 -36.35 -5.97
C LEU A 272 33.42 -35.30 -5.33
N CYS A 273 33.01 -34.31 -6.10
CA CYS A 273 31.95 -33.39 -5.73
C CYS A 273 30.59 -34.02 -6.05
N PHE A 274 30.00 -34.65 -5.05
CA PHE A 274 28.74 -35.37 -5.17
C PHE A 274 27.56 -34.40 -5.22
N ARG A 275 26.85 -34.41 -6.35
CA ARG A 275 25.70 -33.54 -6.65
C ARG A 275 24.53 -34.41 -7.03
N ASP A 276 23.48 -34.36 -6.22
CA ASP A 276 22.37 -35.29 -6.27
C ASP A 276 21.06 -34.55 -6.55
N ARG A 277 20.68 -34.49 -7.83
CA ARG A 277 19.51 -33.73 -8.28
C ARG A 277 18.35 -34.66 -8.56
N THR A 278 17.15 -34.18 -8.21
CA THR A 278 15.89 -34.80 -8.62
C THR A 278 15.14 -33.85 -9.54
N LEU A 279 14.98 -34.23 -10.81
CA LEU A 279 14.25 -33.46 -11.82
C LEU A 279 13.11 -34.33 -12.38
N GLN A 280 11.88 -33.80 -12.36
CA GLN A 280 10.69 -34.51 -12.89
C GLN A 280 10.50 -35.92 -12.32
N GLY A 281 10.86 -36.13 -11.05
CA GLY A 281 10.78 -37.44 -10.38
C GLY A 281 11.96 -38.38 -10.68
N SER A 282 12.89 -38.00 -11.55
CA SER A 282 14.12 -38.76 -11.83
C SER A 282 15.29 -38.19 -11.02
N ARG A 283 15.94 -39.04 -10.23
CA ARG A 283 17.17 -38.72 -9.51
C ARG A 283 18.39 -39.02 -10.39
N SER A 284 19.33 -38.09 -10.48
CA SER A 284 20.57 -38.26 -11.24
C SER A 284 21.75 -37.59 -10.55
N ILE A 285 22.88 -38.30 -10.56
CA ILE A 285 24.18 -37.82 -10.06
C ILE A 285 25.23 -37.69 -11.18
N GLN A 286 24.85 -37.89 -12.44
CA GLN A 286 25.74 -37.93 -13.62
C GLN A 286 26.56 -36.63 -13.81
N HIS A 287 26.02 -35.52 -13.32
CA HIS A 287 26.61 -34.18 -13.39
C HIS A 287 27.51 -33.84 -12.18
N SER A 288 27.74 -34.80 -11.28
CA SER A 288 28.76 -34.70 -10.22
C SER A 288 30.14 -34.46 -10.86
N LEU A 289 31.04 -33.79 -10.14
CA LEU A 289 32.39 -33.51 -10.66
C LEU A 289 33.42 -34.43 -10.02
N ILE A 290 34.38 -34.85 -10.83
CA ILE A 290 35.57 -35.55 -10.36
C ILE A 290 36.84 -34.88 -10.91
N PHE A 291 37.86 -34.74 -10.07
CA PHE A 291 39.16 -34.18 -10.44
C PHE A 291 40.26 -34.64 -9.49
N GLN A 292 41.52 -34.43 -9.87
CA GLN A 292 42.67 -34.78 -9.03
C GLN A 292 43.48 -33.54 -8.67
N ILE A 293 43.92 -33.49 -7.42
CA ILE A 293 44.73 -32.41 -6.87
C ILE A 293 45.97 -32.95 -6.19
N LYS A 294 46.97 -32.08 -6.07
CA LYS A 294 48.14 -32.29 -5.21
C LYS A 294 48.01 -31.40 -3.98
N LEU A 295 47.97 -32.03 -2.80
CA LEU A 295 47.91 -31.31 -1.54
C LEU A 295 49.27 -30.68 -1.20
N PRO A 296 49.31 -29.42 -0.74
CA PRO A 296 50.51 -28.84 -0.16
C PRO A 296 50.87 -29.54 1.17
N GLU A 297 52.16 -29.65 1.48
CA GLU A 297 52.61 -30.16 2.77
C GLU A 297 52.35 -29.12 3.87
N LEU A 298 51.64 -29.53 4.92
CA LEU A 298 51.43 -28.73 6.13
C LEU A 298 52.16 -29.38 7.30
N PRO A 299 53.20 -28.75 7.88
CA PRO A 299 53.90 -29.27 9.06
C PRO A 299 52.94 -29.49 10.25
N LEU A 300 53.16 -30.55 11.05
CA LEU A 300 52.35 -30.85 12.24
C LEU A 300 52.30 -29.71 13.28
N ASN A 301 53.31 -28.83 13.31
CA ASN A 301 53.37 -27.67 14.23
C ASN A 301 52.97 -26.34 13.56
N SER A 302 52.19 -26.39 12.47
CA SER A 302 51.77 -25.19 11.76
C SER A 302 50.86 -24.31 12.61
N ALA A 303 51.08 -22.99 12.55
CA ALA A 303 50.12 -22.01 13.05
C ALA A 303 48.81 -22.06 12.24
N CYS A 304 47.73 -21.53 12.81
CA CYS A 304 46.44 -21.45 12.13
C CYS A 304 46.58 -20.75 10.76
N PRO A 305 46.19 -21.40 9.65
CA PRO A 305 46.27 -20.79 8.33
C PRO A 305 45.44 -19.50 8.22
N LYS A 306 45.81 -18.64 7.26
CA LYS A 306 45.01 -17.44 6.94
C LYS A 306 43.59 -17.86 6.58
N SER A 307 42.60 -17.12 7.06
CA SER A 307 41.19 -17.39 6.82
C SER A 307 40.49 -16.32 5.96
N VAL A 308 39.44 -16.73 5.26
CA VAL A 308 38.51 -15.88 4.50
C VAL A 308 37.09 -16.39 4.70
N GLY A 309 36.06 -15.64 4.29
CA GLY A 309 34.69 -16.17 4.36
C GLY A 309 33.56 -15.16 4.31
N TRP A 310 33.84 -13.87 4.50
CA TRP A 310 32.81 -12.83 4.45
C TRP A 310 32.11 -12.78 3.08
N GLU A 311 30.79 -12.86 3.10
CA GLU A 311 29.97 -12.89 1.89
C GLU A 311 30.00 -11.52 1.20
N LYS A 312 30.02 -11.50 -0.14
CA LYS A 312 29.86 -10.26 -0.89
C LYS A 312 28.40 -9.83 -0.92
N ASN A 313 28.18 -8.52 -0.94
CA ASN A 313 26.83 -7.97 -1.16
C ASN A 313 26.40 -8.17 -2.63
N PRO A 314 25.13 -7.90 -2.98
CA PRO A 314 24.63 -8.03 -4.36
C PRO A 314 25.37 -7.17 -5.40
N LYS A 315 26.10 -6.13 -4.96
CA LYS A 315 26.95 -5.29 -5.83
C LYS A 315 28.36 -5.85 -6.00
N GLY A 316 28.66 -7.04 -5.46
CA GLY A 316 29.97 -7.68 -5.51
C GLY A 316 31.03 -7.10 -4.56
N ALA A 317 30.66 -6.15 -3.70
CA ALA A 317 31.57 -5.52 -2.74
C ALA A 317 31.55 -6.25 -1.39
N MET A 318 32.64 -6.10 -0.62
CA MET A 318 32.73 -6.62 0.75
C MET A 318 31.95 -5.72 1.69
N GLY A 319 30.70 -6.09 1.99
CA GLY A 319 29.86 -5.32 2.89
C GLY A 319 28.57 -6.04 3.26
N PRO A 320 27.86 -5.53 4.27
CA PRO A 320 26.60 -6.09 4.74
C PRO A 320 25.48 -5.96 3.70
N ARG A 321 24.44 -6.77 3.89
CA ARG A 321 23.16 -6.70 3.18
C ARG A 321 22.11 -6.06 4.08
N MET A 322 21.05 -5.54 3.48
CA MET A 322 19.88 -5.02 4.18
C MET A 322 18.62 -5.56 3.52
N VAL A 323 17.68 -6.03 4.32
CA VAL A 323 16.33 -6.41 3.88
C VAL A 323 15.28 -5.56 4.59
N ASN A 324 14.31 -5.05 3.84
CA ASN A 324 13.16 -4.33 4.35
C ASN A 324 11.95 -5.26 4.35
N LEU A 325 11.45 -5.62 5.53
CA LEU A 325 10.30 -6.51 5.70
C LEU A 325 9.07 -5.78 6.23
N SER A 326 9.05 -4.45 6.20
CA SER A 326 7.92 -3.65 6.68
C SER A 326 6.60 -4.01 5.98
N GLU A 327 6.62 -4.32 4.68
CA GLU A 327 5.40 -4.71 3.95
C GLU A 327 4.77 -6.03 4.45
N CYS A 328 5.58 -6.92 5.02
CA CYS A 328 5.12 -8.22 5.49
C CYS A 328 5.01 -8.31 7.02
N MET A 329 5.61 -7.37 7.76
CA MET A 329 5.72 -7.43 9.23
C MET A 329 5.13 -6.21 9.96
N ASP A 330 4.93 -5.06 9.29
CA ASP A 330 4.31 -3.88 9.90
C ASP A 330 2.78 -4.04 9.87
N PRO A 331 2.11 -4.17 11.03
CA PRO A 331 0.65 -4.34 11.09
C PRO A 331 -0.12 -3.20 10.42
N LYS A 332 0.41 -1.97 10.44
CA LYS A 332 -0.24 -0.81 9.83
C LYS A 332 -0.24 -0.91 8.30
N ARG A 333 0.92 -1.24 7.72
CA ARG A 333 1.07 -1.44 6.27
C ARG A 333 0.29 -2.65 5.77
N LEU A 334 0.22 -3.71 6.57
CA LEU A 334 -0.60 -4.88 6.27
C LEU A 334 -2.09 -4.52 6.22
N ALA A 335 -2.57 -3.71 7.18
CA ALA A 335 -3.94 -3.22 7.18
C ALA A 335 -4.23 -2.32 5.96
N GLU A 336 -3.33 -1.39 5.64
CA GLU A 336 -3.41 -0.54 4.43
C GLU A 336 -3.51 -1.38 3.15
N SER A 337 -2.59 -2.33 2.99
CA SER A 337 -2.55 -3.22 1.81
C SER A 337 -3.81 -4.06 1.68
N SER A 338 -4.38 -4.51 2.82
CA SER A 338 -5.60 -5.31 2.84
C SER A 338 -6.85 -4.50 2.44
N VAL A 339 -6.93 -3.23 2.87
CA VAL A 339 -8.01 -2.32 2.45
C VAL A 339 -7.91 -2.04 0.95
N ASP A 340 -6.71 -1.70 0.46
CA ASP A 340 -6.48 -1.42 -0.96
C ASP A 340 -6.78 -2.63 -1.86
N LEU A 341 -6.46 -3.84 -1.37
CA LEU A 341 -6.77 -5.08 -2.09
C LEU A 341 -8.27 -5.26 -2.30
N ASN A 342 -9.10 -4.98 -1.29
CA ASN A 342 -10.56 -5.10 -1.42
C ASN A 342 -11.11 -4.18 -2.52
N LEU A 343 -10.63 -2.94 -2.59
CA LEU A 343 -11.01 -2.00 -3.65
C LEU A 343 -10.50 -2.45 -5.03
N LYS A 344 -9.25 -2.92 -5.11
CA LYS A 344 -8.70 -3.49 -6.35
C LYS A 344 -9.49 -4.71 -6.82
N LEU A 345 -10.01 -5.53 -5.91
CA LEU A 345 -10.87 -6.66 -6.24
C LEU A 345 -12.21 -6.21 -6.85
N MET A 346 -12.82 -5.12 -6.36
CA MET A 346 -14.00 -4.54 -7.01
C MET A 346 -13.70 -4.13 -8.46
N ARG A 347 -12.56 -3.44 -8.68
CA ARG A 347 -12.11 -3.07 -10.02
C ARG A 347 -11.88 -4.30 -10.91
N TRP A 348 -11.11 -5.28 -10.44
CA TRP A 348 -10.74 -6.43 -11.27
C TRP A 348 -11.91 -7.37 -11.57
N ARG A 349 -12.83 -7.55 -10.63
CA ARG A 349 -13.92 -8.53 -10.76
C ARG A 349 -15.19 -7.95 -11.36
N LEU A 350 -15.52 -6.69 -11.06
CA LEU A 350 -16.82 -6.12 -11.39
C LEU A 350 -16.72 -4.92 -12.34
N VAL A 351 -15.82 -3.97 -12.06
CA VAL A 351 -15.76 -2.70 -12.79
C VAL A 351 -14.33 -2.35 -13.21
N PRO A 352 -13.78 -2.93 -14.29
CA PRO A 352 -12.37 -2.73 -14.69
C PRO A 352 -11.98 -1.28 -14.99
N SER A 353 -12.94 -0.47 -15.43
CA SER A 353 -12.80 0.96 -15.73
C SER A 353 -12.83 1.86 -14.49
N LEU A 354 -13.06 1.31 -13.29
CA LEU A 354 -13.04 2.05 -12.04
C LEU A 354 -11.63 2.59 -11.75
N ASP A 355 -11.52 3.91 -11.67
CA ASP A 355 -10.29 4.61 -11.32
C ASP A 355 -10.26 4.88 -9.81
N LEU A 356 -9.68 3.93 -9.08
CA LEU A 356 -9.55 4.00 -7.63
C LEU A 356 -8.59 5.12 -7.20
N ASP A 357 -7.59 5.45 -7.99
CA ASP A 357 -6.56 6.42 -7.62
C ASP A 357 -7.17 7.83 -7.51
N LYS A 358 -8.13 8.17 -8.39
CA LYS A 358 -8.93 9.40 -8.25
C LYS A 358 -9.65 9.49 -6.91
N VAL A 359 -10.21 8.38 -6.42
CA VAL A 359 -10.96 8.36 -5.15
C VAL A 359 -10.00 8.45 -3.97
N VAL A 360 -8.95 7.62 -3.96
CA VAL A 360 -7.96 7.54 -2.85
C VAL A 360 -7.25 8.88 -2.62
N THR A 361 -6.90 9.60 -3.69
CA THR A 361 -6.15 10.87 -3.63
C THR A 361 -7.01 12.10 -3.35
N THR A 362 -8.33 12.00 -3.48
CA THR A 362 -9.25 13.13 -3.26
C THR A 362 -9.18 13.63 -1.81
N LYS A 363 -9.02 14.94 -1.64
CA LYS A 363 -9.09 15.60 -0.33
C LYS A 363 -10.52 16.04 -0.02
N CYS A 364 -11.11 15.49 1.04
CA CYS A 364 -12.49 15.75 1.43
C CYS A 364 -12.56 16.65 2.66
N LEU A 365 -13.24 17.79 2.53
CA LEU A 365 -13.58 18.68 3.63
C LEU A 365 -15.02 18.41 4.10
N LEU A 366 -15.20 18.02 5.35
CA LEU A 366 -16.48 17.73 6.01
C LEU A 366 -16.86 18.90 6.91
N LEU A 367 -17.79 19.74 6.45
CA LEU A 367 -18.35 20.83 7.26
C LEU A 367 -19.51 20.27 8.10
N GLY A 368 -19.21 19.95 9.35
CA GLY A 368 -20.09 19.25 10.28
C GLY A 368 -19.56 17.85 10.63
N ALA A 369 -19.32 17.62 11.93
CA ALA A 369 -18.93 16.34 12.51
C ALA A 369 -20.09 15.71 13.33
N GLY A 370 -21.32 16.01 12.93
CA GLY A 370 -22.54 15.42 13.48
C GLY A 370 -22.90 14.07 12.85
N THR A 371 -24.19 13.74 12.87
CA THR A 371 -24.72 12.44 12.39
C THR A 371 -24.32 12.17 10.94
N LEU A 372 -24.46 13.17 10.06
CA LEU A 372 -24.05 13.05 8.66
C LEU A 372 -22.52 12.95 8.51
N GLY A 373 -21.77 13.85 9.15
CA GLY A 373 -20.30 13.87 9.12
C GLY A 373 -19.66 12.53 9.45
N CYS A 374 -20.12 11.90 10.54
CA CYS A 374 -19.62 10.61 10.97
C CYS A 374 -19.92 9.48 9.96
N ASN A 375 -21.10 9.48 9.34
CA ASN A 375 -21.47 8.46 8.36
C ASN A 375 -20.71 8.66 7.03
N VAL A 376 -20.65 9.89 6.54
CA VAL A 376 -19.89 10.24 5.32
C VAL A 376 -18.42 9.86 5.49
N ALA A 377 -17.80 10.20 6.62
CA ALA A 377 -16.39 9.86 6.87
C ALA A 377 -16.11 8.34 6.87
N ARG A 378 -16.98 7.53 7.48
CA ARG A 378 -16.86 6.07 7.46
C ARG A 378 -17.00 5.51 6.04
N THR A 379 -17.93 6.03 5.25
CA THR A 379 -18.11 5.60 3.86
C THR A 379 -16.95 6.04 2.97
N LEU A 380 -16.42 7.26 3.15
CA LEU A 380 -15.21 7.74 2.45
C LEU A 380 -14.01 6.83 2.72
N MET A 381 -13.78 6.46 3.99
CA MET A 381 -12.75 5.49 4.35
C MET A 381 -12.93 4.13 3.68
N GLY A 382 -14.18 3.65 3.60
CA GLY A 382 -14.52 2.41 2.90
C GLY A 382 -14.15 2.43 1.41
N TRP A 383 -14.27 3.61 0.78
CA TRP A 383 -13.84 3.88 -0.60
C TRP A 383 -12.34 4.17 -0.75
N GLY A 384 -11.57 4.12 0.33
CA GLY A 384 -10.13 4.28 0.31
C GLY A 384 -9.65 5.74 0.36
N VAL A 385 -10.53 6.71 0.57
CA VAL A 385 -10.15 8.13 0.74
C VAL A 385 -9.19 8.27 1.92
N ARG A 386 -8.06 8.93 1.69
CA ARG A 386 -7.00 9.08 2.70
C ARG A 386 -7.04 10.43 3.41
N HIS A 387 -7.48 11.50 2.75
CA HIS A 387 -7.42 12.86 3.29
C HIS A 387 -8.82 13.34 3.70
N ILE A 388 -9.07 13.44 5.00
CA ILE A 388 -10.39 13.81 5.55
C ILE A 388 -10.22 14.90 6.60
N THR A 389 -10.80 16.07 6.37
CA THR A 389 -10.73 17.20 7.30
C THR A 389 -12.11 17.53 7.85
N PHE A 390 -12.25 17.62 9.17
CA PHE A 390 -13.49 18.01 9.85
C PHE A 390 -13.46 19.47 10.30
N VAL A 391 -14.60 20.14 10.17
CA VAL A 391 -14.89 21.44 10.79
C VAL A 391 -16.16 21.33 11.61
N ASP A 392 -16.08 21.56 12.92
CA ASP A 392 -17.23 21.55 13.83
C ASP A 392 -16.87 22.30 15.12
N ASN A 393 -17.76 23.15 15.65
CA ASN A 393 -17.51 23.92 16.87
C ASN A 393 -18.08 23.28 18.15
N ALA A 394 -18.82 22.18 18.03
CA ALA A 394 -19.57 21.60 19.12
C ALA A 394 -18.76 20.55 19.89
N LYS A 395 -19.24 20.27 21.10
CA LYS A 395 -18.77 19.17 21.95
C LYS A 395 -19.72 17.98 21.88
N ILE A 396 -19.17 16.80 22.20
CA ILE A 396 -19.94 15.55 22.23
C ILE A 396 -20.81 15.52 23.48
N SER A 397 -22.12 15.31 23.30
CA SER A 397 -23.08 15.12 24.39
C SER A 397 -23.49 13.65 24.54
N TYR A 398 -24.06 13.27 25.69
CA TYR A 398 -24.46 11.89 26.00
C TYR A 398 -25.42 11.25 24.98
N SER A 399 -26.22 12.03 24.27
CA SER A 399 -27.15 11.53 23.25
C SER A 399 -26.48 11.28 21.88
N ASN A 400 -25.23 11.73 21.69
CA ASN A 400 -24.55 11.69 20.41
C ASN A 400 -24.06 10.28 20.01
N PRO A 401 -23.38 9.47 20.85
CA PRO A 401 -22.76 8.22 20.43
C PRO A 401 -23.69 7.23 19.71
N VAL A 402 -24.96 7.16 20.11
CA VAL A 402 -25.96 6.26 19.50
C VAL A 402 -26.42 6.69 18.10
N ARG A 403 -26.11 7.92 17.68
CA ARG A 403 -26.46 8.48 16.35
C ARG A 403 -25.24 8.86 15.52
N GLN A 404 -24.12 9.17 16.17
CA GLN A 404 -22.90 9.69 15.57
C GLN A 404 -21.80 8.60 15.68
N PRO A 405 -21.68 7.69 14.70
CA PRO A 405 -20.98 6.42 14.84
C PRO A 405 -19.44 6.50 14.95
N LEU A 406 -18.88 7.70 15.12
CA LEU A 406 -17.47 7.85 15.47
C LEU A 406 -17.25 7.96 16.98
N TYR A 407 -18.26 8.36 17.75
CA TYR A 407 -18.08 8.70 19.17
C TYR A 407 -18.48 7.55 20.08
N GLU A 408 -17.78 7.42 21.20
CA GLU A 408 -18.09 6.45 22.26
C GLU A 408 -18.55 7.17 23.54
N PHE A 409 -19.11 6.42 24.48
CA PHE A 409 -19.57 6.96 25.77
C PHE A 409 -18.47 7.75 26.51
N GLU A 410 -17.23 7.26 26.46
CA GLU A 410 -16.08 7.92 27.10
C GLU A 410 -15.79 9.32 26.55
N ASP A 411 -16.18 9.62 25.31
CA ASP A 411 -15.96 10.93 24.71
C ASP A 411 -16.92 12.01 25.24
N CYS A 412 -17.97 11.59 25.96
CA CYS A 412 -18.96 12.48 26.60
C CYS A 412 -18.51 12.96 27.99
N LEU A 413 -17.55 12.26 28.60
CA LEU A 413 -17.11 12.53 29.97
C LEU A 413 -16.38 13.88 30.07
N GLY A 414 -16.37 14.48 31.27
CA GLY A 414 -15.64 15.74 31.51
C GLY A 414 -16.18 16.95 30.73
N GLY A 415 -17.48 16.95 30.41
CA GLY A 415 -18.12 18.02 29.62
C GLY A 415 -18.00 17.86 28.11
N GLY A 416 -17.56 16.69 27.63
CA GLY A 416 -17.50 16.33 26.22
C GLY A 416 -16.24 16.81 25.52
N LYS A 417 -15.63 15.93 24.73
CA LYS A 417 -14.54 16.31 23.81
C LYS A 417 -15.08 17.15 22.64
N SER A 418 -14.21 17.94 22.01
CA SER A 418 -14.54 18.61 20.73
C SER A 418 -14.82 17.56 19.66
N LYS A 419 -15.94 17.70 18.93
CA LYS A 419 -16.36 16.75 17.90
C LYS A 419 -15.33 16.59 16.80
N ALA A 420 -14.83 17.70 16.25
CA ALA A 420 -13.85 17.68 15.17
C ALA A 420 -12.58 16.91 15.56
N MET A 421 -12.04 17.16 16.76
CA MET A 421 -10.83 16.48 17.24
C MET A 421 -11.08 15.01 17.57
N ALA A 422 -12.19 14.70 18.24
CA ALA A 422 -12.55 13.31 18.55
C ALA A 422 -12.80 12.48 17.29
N ALA A 423 -13.37 13.08 16.23
CA ALA A 423 -13.55 12.41 14.96
C ALA A 423 -12.21 11.99 14.33
N VAL A 424 -11.19 12.87 14.37
CA VAL A 424 -9.82 12.57 13.91
C VAL A 424 -9.21 11.40 14.67
N ASP A 425 -9.28 11.42 16.00
CA ASP A 425 -8.76 10.35 16.85
C ASP A 425 -9.41 9.00 16.50
N ARG A 426 -10.73 9.02 16.27
CA ARG A 426 -11.51 7.81 15.98
C ARG A 426 -11.26 7.28 14.58
N LEU A 427 -11.14 8.13 13.55
CA LEU A 427 -10.74 7.67 12.21
C LEU A 427 -9.35 7.03 12.24
N THR A 428 -8.39 7.68 12.89
CA THR A 428 -7.00 7.18 13.02
C THR A 428 -6.95 5.83 13.75
N LYS A 429 -7.81 5.64 14.76
CA LYS A 429 -7.96 4.37 15.48
C LYS A 429 -8.60 3.27 14.62
N ILE A 430 -9.55 3.62 13.75
CA ILE A 430 -10.18 2.65 12.83
C ILE A 430 -9.21 2.24 11.72
N PHE A 431 -8.51 3.20 11.11
CA PHE A 431 -7.57 2.97 10.02
C PHE A 431 -6.35 3.89 10.14
N PRO A 432 -5.18 3.38 10.55
CA PRO A 432 -3.99 4.20 10.77
C PRO A 432 -3.44 4.90 9.52
N GLY A 433 -3.82 4.45 8.31
CA GLY A 433 -3.41 5.05 7.05
C GLY A 433 -4.23 6.26 6.62
N VAL A 434 -5.23 6.69 7.40
CA VAL A 434 -5.97 7.94 7.15
C VAL A 434 -5.13 9.14 7.59
N ASN A 435 -5.09 10.18 6.77
CA ASN A 435 -4.62 11.50 7.14
C ASN A 435 -5.85 12.36 7.48
N ALA A 436 -6.17 12.43 8.77
CA ALA A 436 -7.32 13.16 9.27
C ALA A 436 -6.92 14.43 10.03
N GLU A 437 -7.59 15.53 9.77
CA GLU A 437 -7.43 16.81 10.46
C GLU A 437 -8.76 17.33 11.02
N GLY A 438 -8.71 18.13 12.08
CA GLY A 438 -9.90 18.61 12.79
C GLY A 438 -9.75 20.06 13.21
N TYR A 439 -10.74 20.88 12.91
CA TYR A 439 -10.77 22.31 13.22
C TYR A 439 -12.00 22.63 14.08
N ASN A 440 -11.74 23.04 15.32
CA ASN A 440 -12.77 23.51 16.23
C ASN A 440 -13.06 24.99 15.98
N MET A 441 -13.89 25.28 14.99
CA MET A 441 -14.21 26.64 14.55
C MET A 441 -15.69 26.78 14.19
N SER A 442 -16.24 27.97 14.41
CA SER A 442 -17.61 28.30 14.01
C SER A 442 -17.66 28.81 12.57
N ILE A 443 -18.80 28.63 11.92
CA ILE A 443 -19.06 29.17 10.59
C ILE A 443 -20.07 30.30 10.75
N PRO A 444 -19.68 31.57 10.49
CA PRO A 444 -20.58 32.72 10.59
C PRO A 444 -21.82 32.56 9.70
N MET A 445 -22.99 32.91 10.25
CA MET A 445 -24.29 32.69 9.63
C MET A 445 -24.96 34.03 9.25
N PRO A 446 -25.65 34.12 8.10
CA PRO A 446 -26.48 35.27 7.76
C PRO A 446 -27.54 35.54 8.83
N GLY A 447 -27.75 36.82 9.17
CA GLY A 447 -28.74 37.23 10.19
C GLY A 447 -28.29 37.04 11.64
N HIS A 448 -27.07 36.57 11.90
CA HIS A 448 -26.48 36.49 13.23
C HIS A 448 -25.34 37.50 13.34
N PRO A 449 -25.54 38.64 14.05
CA PRO A 449 -24.54 39.70 14.08
C PRO A 449 -23.20 39.22 14.66
N VAL A 450 -22.11 39.73 14.11
CA VAL A 450 -20.73 39.44 14.55
C VAL A 450 -20.02 40.68 15.08
N ASN A 451 -20.65 41.86 14.95
CA ASN A 451 -20.11 43.16 15.31
C ASN A 451 -20.39 43.60 16.76
N PHE A 452 -20.81 42.69 17.65
CA PHE A 452 -21.06 43.01 19.07
C PHE A 452 -19.82 43.55 19.81
N SER A 453 -18.62 43.22 19.33
CA SER A 453 -17.34 43.75 19.81
C SER A 453 -16.28 43.68 18.71
N GLN A 454 -15.18 44.43 18.88
CA GLN A 454 -14.03 44.32 17.97
C GLN A 454 -13.42 42.91 17.97
N ALA A 455 -13.47 42.21 19.12
CA ALA A 455 -12.95 40.86 19.26
C ALA A 455 -13.78 39.84 18.48
N THR A 456 -15.12 39.93 18.53
CA THR A 456 -16.02 39.02 17.80
C THR A 456 -15.93 39.23 16.29
N LEU A 457 -15.82 40.49 15.83
CA LEU A 457 -15.64 40.79 14.41
C LEU A 457 -14.30 40.25 13.89
N SER A 458 -13.22 40.44 14.66
CA SER A 458 -11.88 39.94 14.32
C SER A 458 -11.79 38.40 14.38
N GLN A 459 -12.59 37.75 15.23
CA GLN A 459 -12.70 36.29 15.24
C GLN A 459 -13.46 35.79 14.01
N ALA A 460 -14.61 36.41 13.69
CA ALA A 460 -15.38 36.05 12.49
C ALA A 460 -14.55 36.21 11.21
N GLN A 461 -13.72 37.26 11.12
CA GLN A 461 -12.80 37.43 10.00
C GLN A 461 -11.78 36.28 9.90
N ARG A 462 -11.14 35.91 11.01
CA ARG A 462 -10.19 34.79 11.04
C ARG A 462 -10.87 33.46 10.71
N ASP A 463 -12.09 33.24 11.19
CA ASP A 463 -12.87 32.03 10.88
C ASP A 463 -13.22 31.97 9.38
N VAL A 464 -13.59 33.11 8.77
CA VAL A 464 -13.82 33.20 7.31
C VAL A 464 -12.53 32.90 6.53
N GLU A 465 -11.41 33.54 6.89
CA GLU A 465 -10.11 33.31 6.23
C GLU A 465 -9.67 31.85 6.34
N GLN A 466 -9.84 31.22 7.50
CA GLN A 466 -9.55 29.82 7.71
C GLN A 466 -10.47 28.92 6.87
N LEU A 467 -11.77 29.22 6.80
CA LEU A 467 -12.72 28.47 5.98
C LEU A 467 -12.39 28.58 4.48
N GLU A 468 -12.02 29.77 4.01
CA GLU A 468 -11.58 29.99 2.63
C GLU A 468 -10.33 29.18 2.30
N LYS A 469 -9.35 29.16 3.21
CA LYS A 469 -8.15 28.35 3.07
C LYS A 469 -8.49 26.86 2.98
N LEU A 470 -9.28 26.35 3.92
CA LEU A 470 -9.69 24.94 3.94
C LEU A 470 -10.43 24.56 2.66
N ILE A 471 -11.40 25.36 2.23
CA ILE A 471 -12.13 25.09 0.97
C ILE A 471 -11.17 25.09 -0.22
N SER A 472 -10.19 26.01 -0.26
CA SER A 472 -9.20 26.08 -1.33
C SER A 472 -8.26 24.87 -1.38
N GLU A 473 -7.86 24.32 -0.23
CA GLU A 473 -6.90 23.21 -0.12
C GLU A 473 -7.51 21.83 -0.39
N HIS A 474 -8.85 21.71 -0.37
CA HIS A 474 -9.58 20.47 -0.56
C HIS A 474 -10.23 20.38 -1.94
N ASP A 475 -10.47 19.17 -2.43
CA ASP A 475 -11.02 18.93 -3.77
C ASP A 475 -12.56 18.90 -3.74
N VAL A 476 -13.12 18.28 -2.70
CA VAL A 476 -14.57 18.12 -2.51
C VAL A 476 -14.97 18.65 -1.14
N VAL A 477 -16.02 19.46 -1.10
CA VAL A 477 -16.59 20.03 0.12
C VAL A 477 -17.96 19.41 0.39
N PHE A 478 -18.11 18.77 1.55
CA PHE A 478 -19.37 18.23 2.01
C PHE A 478 -20.03 19.21 2.99
N LEU A 479 -21.26 19.63 2.68
CA LEU A 479 -22.08 20.45 3.56
C LEU A 479 -22.99 19.54 4.38
N LEU A 480 -22.62 19.31 5.65
CA LEU A 480 -23.22 18.33 6.55
C LEU A 480 -23.69 18.98 7.87
N MET A 481 -23.99 20.28 7.77
CA MET A 481 -24.31 21.14 8.90
C MET A 481 -25.75 20.94 9.35
N ASP A 482 -26.05 21.36 10.57
CA ASP A 482 -27.34 21.16 11.21
C ASP A 482 -28.39 22.19 10.82
N THR A 483 -27.99 23.39 10.38
CA THR A 483 -28.89 24.48 9.98
C THR A 483 -28.76 24.90 8.52
N ARG A 484 -29.79 25.58 8.01
CA ARG A 484 -29.79 26.12 6.65
C ARG A 484 -28.85 27.32 6.51
N GLU A 485 -28.82 28.21 7.50
CA GLU A 485 -28.08 29.47 7.45
C GLU A 485 -26.57 29.23 7.40
N SER A 486 -26.11 28.23 8.16
CA SER A 486 -24.71 27.86 8.25
C SER A 486 -24.14 27.30 6.95
N ARG A 487 -24.98 26.76 6.05
CA ARG A 487 -24.60 26.29 4.71
C ARG A 487 -24.33 27.42 3.72
N TRP A 488 -24.80 28.64 3.99
CA TRP A 488 -24.75 29.74 3.02
C TRP A 488 -23.32 30.18 2.72
N LEU A 489 -22.55 30.51 3.75
CA LEU A 489 -21.19 31.01 3.59
C LEU A 489 -20.28 29.99 2.87
N PRO A 490 -20.23 28.70 3.28
CA PRO A 490 -19.50 27.68 2.54
C PRO A 490 -19.93 27.53 1.08
N THR A 491 -21.23 27.67 0.80
CA THR A 491 -21.77 27.59 -0.57
C THR A 491 -21.22 28.71 -1.45
N VAL A 492 -21.18 29.94 -0.93
CA VAL A 492 -20.65 31.12 -1.63
C VAL A 492 -19.15 30.97 -1.89
N ILE A 493 -18.38 30.64 -0.84
CA ILE A 493 -16.92 30.46 -0.94
C ILE A 493 -16.59 29.35 -1.94
N ALA A 494 -17.23 28.17 -1.83
CA ALA A 494 -16.97 27.05 -2.71
C ALA A 494 -17.35 27.35 -4.17
N ALA A 495 -18.42 28.11 -4.41
CA ALA A 495 -18.77 28.57 -5.75
C ALA A 495 -17.68 29.49 -6.35
N SER A 496 -17.16 30.44 -5.56
CA SER A 496 -16.08 31.34 -5.98
C SER A 496 -14.77 30.60 -6.24
N LYS A 497 -14.39 29.70 -5.33
CA LYS A 497 -13.19 28.86 -5.44
C LYS A 497 -13.35 27.69 -6.43
N ARG A 498 -14.54 27.56 -7.05
CA ARG A 498 -14.89 26.50 -8.02
C ARG A 498 -14.60 25.10 -7.49
N LYS A 499 -15.09 24.82 -6.28
CA LYS A 499 -14.96 23.51 -5.64
C LYS A 499 -16.21 22.68 -5.86
N LEU A 500 -16.02 21.36 -5.98
CA LEU A 500 -17.13 20.44 -6.03
C LEU A 500 -17.80 20.41 -4.66
N VAL A 501 -19.10 20.67 -4.60
CA VAL A 501 -19.87 20.64 -3.36
C VAL A 501 -20.90 19.53 -3.41
N VAL A 502 -20.93 18.72 -2.35
CA VAL A 502 -21.98 17.75 -2.06
C VAL A 502 -22.70 18.18 -0.79
N ASN A 503 -23.97 18.52 -0.92
CA ASN A 503 -24.82 18.95 0.20
C ASN A 503 -25.73 17.79 0.61
N ALA A 504 -25.73 17.45 1.91
CA ALA A 504 -26.69 16.52 2.48
C ALA A 504 -27.43 17.17 3.65
N ALA A 505 -28.75 17.05 3.68
CA ALA A 505 -29.63 17.69 4.66
C ALA A 505 -30.75 16.72 5.09
N LEU A 506 -31.22 16.86 6.33
CA LEU A 506 -32.16 15.93 6.96
C LEU A 506 -33.40 16.65 7.46
N GLY A 507 -34.57 16.06 7.22
CA GLY A 507 -35.82 16.34 7.90
C GLY A 507 -36.13 15.25 8.93
N PHE A 508 -37.36 15.25 9.44
CA PHE A 508 -37.82 14.21 10.37
C PHE A 508 -37.80 12.81 9.71
N ASP A 509 -38.49 12.69 8.58
CA ASP A 509 -38.67 11.47 7.79
C ASP A 509 -38.12 11.59 6.34
N THR A 510 -37.62 12.76 5.96
CA THR A 510 -37.11 13.08 4.63
C THR A 510 -35.61 13.38 4.64
N PHE A 511 -34.97 13.29 3.48
CA PHE A 511 -33.62 13.82 3.28
C PHE A 511 -33.41 14.36 1.87
N VAL A 512 -32.39 15.17 1.72
CA VAL A 512 -31.89 15.65 0.43
C VAL A 512 -30.39 15.46 0.33
N VAL A 513 -29.94 14.91 -0.80
CA VAL A 513 -28.54 14.87 -1.21
C VAL A 513 -28.43 15.52 -2.57
N MET A 514 -27.56 16.50 -2.75
CA MET A 514 -27.40 17.19 -4.04
C MET A 514 -25.98 17.68 -4.27
N ARG A 515 -25.59 17.81 -5.54
CA ARG A 515 -24.35 18.47 -5.94
C ARG A 515 -24.62 19.90 -6.39
N HIS A 516 -23.71 20.83 -6.13
CA HIS A 516 -23.82 22.18 -6.67
C HIS A 516 -23.23 22.25 -8.09
N GLY A 517 -23.69 23.23 -8.87
CA GLY A 517 -23.10 23.47 -10.20
C GLY A 517 -21.70 24.06 -10.12
N LEU A 518 -20.76 23.44 -10.84
CA LEU A 518 -19.35 23.83 -10.86
C LEU A 518 -19.12 24.97 -11.87
N LYS A 519 -18.73 26.16 -11.41
CA LYS A 519 -18.57 27.32 -12.32
C LYS A 519 -17.43 27.12 -13.32
N LYS A 520 -17.60 27.66 -14.53
CA LYS A 520 -16.53 27.73 -15.54
C LYS A 520 -15.54 28.85 -15.19
N PRO A 521 -14.28 28.76 -15.65
CA PRO A 521 -13.34 29.88 -15.58
C PRO A 521 -13.88 31.11 -16.32
N PRO A 522 -13.48 32.33 -15.91
CA PRO A 522 -13.82 33.54 -16.64
C PRO A 522 -13.05 33.46 -17.96
N VAL A 523 -13.76 33.50 -19.08
CA VAL A 523 -13.12 33.56 -20.38
C VAL A 523 -12.44 34.93 -20.48
N SER A 524 -11.12 34.97 -20.61
CA SER A 524 -10.41 36.19 -21.00
C SER A 524 -10.89 36.55 -22.41
N GLN A 525 -11.74 37.57 -22.51
CA GLN A 525 -12.13 38.12 -23.80
C GLN A 525 -10.89 38.72 -24.47
N SER A 526 -10.32 38.01 -25.45
CA SER A 526 -9.53 38.67 -26.48
C SER A 526 -10.48 39.55 -27.28
N VAL A 527 -10.22 40.86 -27.20
CA VAL A 527 -10.96 41.92 -27.86
C VAL A 527 -10.91 41.73 -29.37
N CYS A 528 -12.05 41.50 -30.01
CA CYS A 528 -12.31 41.93 -31.38
C CYS A 528 -13.57 42.78 -31.36
N ALA A 529 -13.39 44.09 -31.52
CA ALA A 529 -14.45 45.07 -31.57
C ALA A 529 -15.24 44.98 -32.89
N GLY A 530 -16.56 45.02 -32.79
CA GLY A 530 -17.51 45.25 -33.88
C GLY A 530 -18.88 45.59 -33.28
N PRO A 531 -19.56 46.66 -33.74
CA PRO A 531 -20.57 47.35 -32.93
C PRO A 531 -21.98 46.73 -33.00
N ASP A 532 -22.68 46.84 -31.87
CA ASP A 532 -24.11 46.81 -31.60
C ASP A 532 -25.09 46.24 -32.64
N SER A 533 -25.84 45.21 -32.22
CA SER A 533 -27.29 45.18 -32.42
C SER A 533 -27.99 44.19 -31.46
N SER A 534 -29.07 44.68 -30.86
CA SER A 534 -30.04 44.06 -29.97
C SER A 534 -30.61 42.70 -30.43
N PRO A 535 -31.09 41.83 -29.51
CA PRO A 535 -31.64 40.53 -29.87
C PRO A 535 -33.10 40.66 -30.31
N SER A 536 -33.32 40.77 -31.63
CA SER A 536 -34.63 40.57 -32.24
C SER A 536 -34.75 39.14 -32.76
N CYS A 537 -35.67 38.39 -32.17
CA CYS A 537 -36.20 37.14 -32.66
C CYS A 537 -36.76 37.31 -34.08
N SER A 538 -36.33 36.49 -35.04
CA SER A 538 -37.01 36.37 -36.34
C SER A 538 -36.79 34.98 -36.96
N SER A 539 -37.92 34.35 -37.18
CA SER A 539 -38.26 33.17 -37.96
C SER A 539 -37.78 33.21 -39.43
N ALA A 540 -37.42 32.04 -39.96
CA ALA A 540 -37.38 31.79 -41.41
C ALA A 540 -38.09 30.47 -41.77
N SER A 541 -39.20 30.62 -42.48
CA SER A 541 -40.01 29.67 -43.25
C SER A 541 -39.22 29.11 -44.45
N SER A 542 -39.08 27.79 -44.64
CA SER A 542 -39.96 26.81 -45.34
C SER A 542 -39.98 26.89 -46.88
N SER A 543 -39.73 25.74 -47.55
CA SER A 543 -40.27 25.45 -48.89
C SER A 543 -40.60 23.95 -49.11
N SER A 544 -41.92 23.65 -49.11
CA SER A 544 -42.73 22.61 -49.84
C SER A 544 -42.21 21.17 -50.05
N SER A 545 -43.00 20.08 -49.85
CA SER A 545 -44.37 19.84 -50.36
C SER A 545 -45.17 18.66 -49.68
N THR A 546 -46.38 18.96 -49.15
CA THR A 546 -47.73 18.25 -49.11
C THR A 546 -47.91 16.71 -49.03
N PRO A 547 -49.09 16.16 -48.60
CA PRO A 547 -50.03 16.51 -47.51
C PRO A 547 -50.57 15.27 -46.70
N ALA A 548 -50.95 15.44 -45.42
CA ALA A 548 -51.93 14.55 -44.71
C ALA A 548 -52.43 15.23 -43.42
N GLY A 549 -53.76 15.28 -43.23
CA GLY A 549 -54.39 16.00 -42.12
C GLY A 549 -54.77 15.12 -40.93
N SER A 550 -54.36 15.54 -39.73
CA SER A 550 -55.08 15.37 -38.45
C SER A 550 -54.51 16.36 -37.43
N ALA A 551 -55.38 16.84 -36.53
CA ALA A 551 -55.26 17.93 -35.52
C ALA A 551 -53.87 18.28 -34.93
N PRO A 552 -53.64 19.55 -34.51
CA PRO A 552 -52.38 19.98 -33.92
C PRO A 552 -52.15 19.34 -32.55
N SER A 553 -51.15 18.47 -32.44
CA SER A 553 -50.62 17.99 -31.18
C SER A 553 -49.71 19.05 -30.56
N VAL A 554 -50.04 19.44 -29.33
CA VAL A 554 -49.17 20.24 -28.45
C VAL A 554 -47.86 19.47 -28.23
N PRO A 555 -46.66 20.04 -28.46
CA PRO A 555 -45.41 19.36 -28.15
C PRO A 555 -45.16 19.39 -26.64
N GLY A 556 -45.50 18.30 -25.96
CA GLY A 556 -45.20 18.07 -24.55
C GLY A 556 -43.82 17.46 -24.31
N SER A 557 -42.73 18.05 -24.83
CA SER A 557 -41.37 17.65 -24.47
C SER A 557 -40.78 18.62 -23.44
N SER A 558 -40.52 18.08 -22.24
CA SER A 558 -39.98 18.75 -21.05
C SER A 558 -38.87 19.77 -21.33
N LEU A 559 -39.06 21.01 -20.87
CA LEU A 559 -38.10 22.13 -20.94
C LEU A 559 -36.85 21.94 -20.04
N PHE A 560 -36.69 20.78 -19.37
CA PHE A 560 -35.68 20.56 -18.32
C PHE A 560 -34.73 19.38 -18.57
N SER A 561 -34.78 18.70 -19.72
CA SER A 561 -33.81 17.62 -20.01
C SER A 561 -32.44 18.21 -20.37
N ASN A 562 -31.38 17.72 -19.71
CA ASN A 562 -29.95 18.04 -19.97
C ASN A 562 -29.40 19.40 -19.49
N ILE A 563 -29.54 19.76 -18.21
CA ILE A 563 -28.83 20.93 -17.65
C ILE A 563 -27.33 20.61 -17.49
N PRO A 564 -26.43 21.38 -18.14
CA PRO A 564 -24.98 21.21 -17.98
C PRO A 564 -24.53 21.40 -16.53
N GLY A 565 -23.51 20.68 -16.09
CA GLY A 565 -23.03 20.73 -14.69
C GLY A 565 -22.72 22.15 -14.19
N HIS A 566 -22.19 23.02 -15.05
CA HIS A 566 -21.91 24.41 -14.69
C HIS A 566 -23.13 25.33 -14.50
N LYS A 567 -24.30 24.87 -14.95
CA LYS A 567 -25.59 25.59 -14.84
C LYS A 567 -26.50 25.06 -13.73
N LEU A 568 -26.09 24.01 -13.03
CA LEU A 568 -26.89 23.42 -11.95
C LEU A 568 -27.03 24.40 -10.78
N GLY A 569 -28.22 24.43 -10.20
CA GLY A 569 -28.52 25.19 -8.99
C GLY A 569 -27.75 24.68 -7.76
N CYS A 570 -27.60 25.55 -6.76
CA CYS A 570 -27.15 25.16 -5.42
C CYS A 570 -28.33 24.93 -4.47
N TYR A 571 -28.04 24.58 -3.23
CA TYR A 571 -29.03 24.39 -2.17
C TYR A 571 -30.06 25.52 -2.05
N PHE A 572 -29.62 26.77 -2.24
CA PHE A 572 -30.46 27.96 -2.09
C PHE A 572 -31.24 28.35 -3.36
N CYS A 573 -31.04 27.68 -4.50
CA CYS A 573 -31.69 28.08 -5.75
C CYS A 573 -33.17 27.67 -5.86
N ASN A 574 -33.65 26.80 -4.97
CA ASN A 574 -35.01 26.26 -5.00
C ASN A 574 -35.96 26.93 -4.00
N ASP A 575 -35.49 27.94 -3.26
CA ASP A 575 -36.29 28.63 -2.25
C ASP A 575 -36.48 30.10 -2.66
N VAL A 576 -37.65 30.65 -2.30
CA VAL A 576 -38.02 32.06 -2.53
C VAL A 576 -37.72 32.94 -1.32
N VAL A 577 -37.07 32.42 -0.28
CA VAL A 577 -36.71 33.18 0.93
C VAL A 577 -35.20 33.16 1.15
N ALA A 578 -34.60 34.32 1.46
CA ALA A 578 -33.18 34.38 1.81
C ALA A 578 -32.88 33.62 3.11
N PRO A 579 -31.65 33.10 3.30
CA PRO A 579 -31.25 32.55 4.59
C PRO A 579 -31.21 33.64 5.66
N GLY A 580 -31.85 33.39 6.79
CA GLY A 580 -31.93 34.26 7.95
C GLY A 580 -32.31 33.44 9.19
N ASP A 581 -32.35 34.04 10.40
CA ASP A 581 -32.60 33.30 11.65
C ASP A 581 -33.92 32.52 11.61
N SER A 582 -33.82 31.24 11.23
CA SER A 582 -34.96 30.36 11.04
C SER A 582 -35.33 29.61 12.30
N THR A 583 -34.53 29.69 13.38
CA THR A 583 -34.61 28.86 14.61
C THR A 583 -35.97 28.87 15.33
N ARG A 584 -36.93 29.63 14.81
CA ARG A 584 -38.31 29.75 15.29
C ARG A 584 -39.37 28.95 14.48
N ASP A 585 -39.20 28.59 13.19
CA ASP A 585 -40.36 28.19 12.35
C ASP A 585 -40.22 27.11 11.22
N ARG A 586 -39.23 26.18 11.17
CA ARG A 586 -39.19 25.12 10.09
C ARG A 586 -38.70 23.73 10.53
N THR A 587 -39.13 22.66 9.83
CA THR A 587 -38.81 21.25 10.18
C THR A 587 -37.63 20.61 9.43
N LEU A 588 -37.37 21.02 8.18
CA LEU A 588 -36.21 20.58 7.38
C LEU A 588 -34.99 21.43 7.77
N ASP A 589 -33.84 20.83 8.04
CA ASP A 589 -32.62 21.49 8.55
C ASP A 589 -32.71 22.11 9.96
N GLN A 590 -33.61 21.66 10.83
CA GLN A 590 -33.59 22.11 12.24
C GLN A 590 -33.41 21.01 13.28
N GLN A 591 -33.41 19.75 12.87
CA GLN A 591 -33.55 18.65 13.84
C GLN A 591 -32.79 17.38 13.43
N CYS A 592 -31.49 17.50 13.12
CA CYS A 592 -30.62 16.32 12.90
C CYS A 592 -30.59 15.33 14.10
N THR A 593 -31.04 15.75 15.28
CA THR A 593 -31.23 14.92 16.48
C THR A 593 -32.61 14.26 16.59
N VAL A 594 -33.64 14.81 15.94
CA VAL A 594 -35.03 14.31 15.99
C VAL A 594 -35.41 13.55 14.71
N SER A 595 -34.50 13.44 13.74
CA SER A 595 -34.71 12.62 12.55
C SER A 595 -34.75 11.11 12.84
N ARG A 596 -35.45 10.36 11.99
CA ARG A 596 -35.43 8.89 12.02
C ARG A 596 -33.98 8.39 11.82
N PRO A 597 -33.44 7.53 12.72
CA PRO A 597 -32.02 7.20 12.73
C PRO A 597 -31.44 6.66 11.42
N GLY A 598 -32.25 5.93 10.64
CA GLY A 598 -31.82 5.34 9.37
C GLY A 598 -31.48 6.35 8.27
N LEU A 599 -32.08 7.54 8.30
CA LEU A 599 -31.97 8.49 7.19
C LEU A 599 -30.56 9.06 7.04
N ALA A 600 -29.87 9.31 8.14
CA ALA A 600 -28.52 9.85 8.10
C ALA A 600 -27.51 8.87 7.50
N MET A 601 -27.70 7.57 7.73
CA MET A 601 -26.87 6.52 7.11
C MET A 601 -27.11 6.48 5.59
N ILE A 602 -28.38 6.52 5.17
CA ILE A 602 -28.75 6.51 3.75
C ILE A 602 -28.23 7.78 3.04
N ALA A 603 -28.53 8.95 3.60
CA ALA A 603 -28.10 10.22 3.02
C ALA A 603 -26.57 10.35 2.99
N GLY A 604 -25.88 9.92 4.05
CA GLY A 604 -24.42 9.91 4.12
C GLY A 604 -23.79 8.97 3.07
N ALA A 605 -24.34 7.77 2.91
CA ALA A 605 -23.89 6.83 1.88
C ALA A 605 -24.11 7.40 0.46
N LEU A 606 -25.31 7.90 0.17
CA LEU A 606 -25.64 8.50 -1.13
C LEU A 606 -24.78 9.71 -1.46
N ALA A 607 -24.42 10.53 -0.47
CA ALA A 607 -23.52 11.66 -0.67
C ALA A 607 -22.13 11.21 -1.14
N VAL A 608 -21.58 10.15 -0.55
CA VAL A 608 -20.30 9.58 -0.97
C VAL A 608 -20.40 8.89 -2.32
N GLU A 609 -21.42 8.06 -2.55
CA GLU A 609 -21.63 7.41 -3.85
C GLU A 609 -21.78 8.43 -4.97
N MET A 610 -22.52 9.53 -4.73
CA MET A 610 -22.62 10.62 -5.69
C MET A 610 -21.25 11.28 -5.97
N MET A 611 -20.43 11.52 -4.95
CA MET A 611 -19.05 12.01 -5.14
C MET A 611 -18.25 11.05 -6.02
N VAL A 612 -18.25 9.75 -5.68
CA VAL A 612 -17.47 8.75 -6.42
C VAL A 612 -17.94 8.69 -7.87
N SER A 613 -19.25 8.63 -8.14
CA SER A 613 -19.79 8.66 -9.50
C SER A 613 -19.37 9.92 -10.28
N ILE A 614 -19.37 11.09 -9.64
CA ILE A 614 -18.88 12.33 -10.25
C ILE A 614 -17.40 12.20 -10.63
N LEU A 615 -16.54 11.71 -9.73
CA LEU A 615 -15.10 11.55 -10.00
C LEU A 615 -14.79 10.53 -11.12
N GLN A 616 -15.65 9.51 -11.27
CA GLN A 616 -15.53 8.52 -12.34
C GLN A 616 -16.03 9.03 -13.69
N HIS A 617 -16.90 10.03 -13.72
CA HIS A 617 -17.38 10.62 -14.97
C HIS A 617 -16.25 11.38 -15.67
N SER A 618 -16.16 11.27 -17.00
CA SER A 618 -15.17 12.00 -17.83
C SER A 618 -15.17 13.52 -17.61
N GLU A 619 -16.35 14.13 -17.46
CA GLU A 619 -16.55 15.56 -17.23
C GLU A 619 -16.48 15.98 -15.75
N GLY A 620 -16.31 15.04 -14.82
CA GLY A 620 -16.23 15.34 -13.40
C GLY A 620 -17.43 16.16 -12.90
N GLY A 621 -17.16 17.24 -12.17
CA GLY A 621 -18.19 18.16 -11.67
C GLY A 621 -18.97 18.92 -12.76
N TYR A 622 -18.50 18.91 -14.01
CA TYR A 622 -19.20 19.50 -15.15
C TYR A 622 -20.21 18.55 -15.81
N ALA A 623 -20.26 17.29 -15.38
CA ALA A 623 -21.22 16.29 -15.86
C ALA A 623 -22.66 16.83 -15.85
N VAL A 624 -23.40 16.52 -16.91
CA VAL A 624 -24.83 16.81 -17.05
C VAL A 624 -25.59 16.09 -15.93
N ALA A 625 -26.69 16.67 -15.47
CA ALA A 625 -27.53 16.02 -14.47
C ALA A 625 -28.46 15.00 -15.14
N SER A 626 -28.22 13.73 -14.84
CA SER A 626 -28.97 12.61 -15.39
C SER A 626 -30.27 12.33 -14.63
N SER A 627 -31.37 12.16 -15.36
CA SER A 627 -32.62 11.59 -14.84
C SER A 627 -32.72 10.09 -15.15
N SER A 628 -33.69 9.38 -14.55
CA SER A 628 -33.92 7.96 -14.84
C SER A 628 -34.32 7.69 -16.29
N ASP A 629 -34.91 8.67 -16.97
CA ASP A 629 -35.42 8.56 -18.34
C ASP A 629 -34.31 8.73 -19.39
N ASP A 630 -33.16 9.29 -19.02
CA ASP A 630 -32.05 9.61 -19.92
C ASP A 630 -31.00 8.47 -20.06
N ARG A 631 -31.28 7.28 -19.50
CA ARG A 631 -30.35 6.12 -19.48
C ARG A 631 -29.76 5.72 -20.84
N MET A 632 -30.43 6.05 -21.94
CA MET A 632 -30.01 5.68 -23.30
C MET A 632 -29.11 6.72 -23.99
N ASN A 633 -29.00 7.95 -23.46
CA ASN A 633 -28.35 9.07 -24.16
C ASN A 633 -27.07 9.60 -23.49
N GLU A 634 -26.73 9.15 -22.27
CA GLU A 634 -25.53 9.62 -21.57
C GLU A 634 -24.33 8.66 -21.71
N PRO A 635 -23.10 9.18 -21.76
CA PRO A 635 -21.91 8.34 -21.70
C PRO A 635 -21.92 7.56 -20.37
N PRO A 636 -21.85 6.22 -20.39
CA PRO A 636 -21.97 5.42 -19.19
C PRO A 636 -20.79 5.73 -18.26
N THR A 637 -21.05 6.28 -17.07
CA THR A 637 -20.04 6.21 -16.02
C THR A 637 -19.95 4.77 -15.54
N SER A 638 -18.77 4.37 -15.09
CA SER A 638 -18.51 3.00 -14.61
C SER A 638 -19.36 2.61 -13.38
N LEU A 639 -20.00 3.59 -12.73
CA LEU A 639 -20.83 3.42 -11.53
C LEU A 639 -22.29 3.91 -11.69
N GLY A 640 -22.73 4.26 -12.91
CA GLY A 640 -24.11 4.64 -13.20
C GLY A 640 -24.34 6.14 -13.43
N LEU A 641 -25.44 6.68 -12.91
CA LEU A 641 -25.92 8.04 -13.21
C LEU A 641 -25.33 9.09 -12.26
N VAL A 642 -25.23 10.34 -12.72
CA VAL A 642 -24.77 11.49 -11.92
C VAL A 642 -25.90 12.51 -11.72
N PRO A 643 -26.82 12.27 -10.77
CA PRO A 643 -27.97 13.15 -10.56
C PRO A 643 -27.54 14.54 -10.07
N HIS A 644 -28.38 15.55 -10.28
CA HIS A 644 -28.25 16.85 -9.60
C HIS A 644 -28.63 16.72 -8.12
N GLN A 645 -29.79 16.11 -7.88
CA GLN A 645 -30.42 16.01 -6.58
C GLN A 645 -31.12 14.66 -6.41
N VAL A 646 -31.06 14.12 -5.21
CA VAL A 646 -31.75 12.92 -4.75
C VAL A 646 -32.55 13.30 -3.51
N ARG A 647 -33.87 13.14 -3.56
CA ARG A 647 -34.77 13.37 -2.42
C ARG A 647 -35.48 12.09 -2.01
N HIS A 648 -35.73 11.97 -0.72
CA HIS A 648 -36.66 11.00 -0.15
C HIS A 648 -37.81 11.78 0.48
N ILE A 649 -39.04 11.59 -0.04
CA ILE A 649 -40.23 12.41 0.35
C ILE A 649 -41.32 11.58 1.04
N ASP A 650 -41.31 10.24 0.96
CA ASP A 650 -42.18 9.34 1.72
C ASP A 650 -41.63 7.90 1.68
N SER A 651 -42.15 6.97 2.49
CA SER A 651 -41.67 5.58 2.63
C SER A 651 -41.62 4.73 1.35
N HIS A 652 -42.05 5.25 0.20
CA HIS A 652 -42.17 4.52 -1.07
C HIS A 652 -41.60 5.20 -2.32
N SER A 653 -40.98 6.39 -2.26
CA SER A 653 -40.43 7.03 -3.48
C SER A 653 -39.13 7.82 -3.25
N MET A 654 -38.23 7.75 -4.24
CA MET A 654 -37.07 8.63 -4.39
C MET A 654 -37.24 9.46 -5.66
N GLU A 655 -37.13 10.78 -5.55
CA GLU A 655 -37.28 11.69 -6.69
C GLU A 655 -35.94 12.36 -7.04
N ARG A 656 -35.73 12.56 -8.35
CA ARG A 656 -34.59 13.29 -8.91
C ARG A 656 -35.12 14.53 -9.63
N LEU A 657 -34.69 15.70 -9.19
CA LEU A 657 -35.14 17.00 -9.74
C LEU A 657 -33.96 17.78 -10.33
N MET A 658 -34.26 18.68 -11.26
CA MET A 658 -33.30 19.47 -12.03
C MET A 658 -33.69 20.96 -11.97
N PHE A 659 -32.75 21.84 -11.61
CA PHE A 659 -33.01 23.28 -11.49
C PHE A 659 -31.87 24.15 -12.05
N VAL A 660 -32.23 25.31 -12.61
CA VAL A 660 -31.32 26.28 -13.25
C VAL A 660 -31.07 27.49 -12.33
N LEU A 661 -29.86 28.06 -12.45
CA LEU A 661 -29.38 29.25 -11.72
C LEU A 661 -30.17 30.53 -12.05
N PHE A 662 -30.86 31.12 -11.06
CA PHE A 662 -31.30 32.52 -11.11
C PHE A 662 -30.62 33.42 -10.06
N TRP A 663 -30.24 32.88 -8.89
CA TRP A 663 -29.95 33.68 -7.68
C TRP A 663 -28.46 33.97 -7.39
N GLN A 664 -27.53 33.17 -7.93
CA GLN A 664 -26.14 33.16 -7.44
C GLN A 664 -25.21 34.24 -8.01
N ARG A 665 -25.52 34.84 -9.17
CA ARG A 665 -24.53 35.69 -9.87
C ARG A 665 -24.24 36.98 -9.10
N TYR A 666 -25.26 37.68 -8.63
CA TYR A 666 -25.11 38.94 -7.90
C TYR A 666 -24.39 38.76 -6.56
N VAL A 667 -24.78 37.76 -5.77
CA VAL A 667 -24.13 37.44 -4.49
C VAL A 667 -22.66 37.11 -4.68
N LEU A 668 -22.35 36.31 -5.72
CA LEU A 668 -20.97 35.92 -6.02
C LEU A 668 -20.13 37.12 -6.48
N ASP A 669 -20.65 37.97 -7.36
CA ASP A 669 -19.97 39.17 -7.86
C ASP A 669 -19.64 40.14 -6.70
N HIS A 670 -20.55 40.31 -5.73
CA HIS A 670 -20.29 41.15 -4.55
C HIS A 670 -19.27 40.52 -3.60
N TYR A 671 -19.35 39.21 -3.33
CA TYR A 671 -18.36 38.52 -2.51
C TYR A 671 -16.95 38.59 -3.13
N GLU A 672 -16.83 38.36 -4.44
CA GLU A 672 -15.53 38.41 -5.14
C GLU A 672 -14.92 39.82 -5.19
N ARG A 673 -15.74 40.88 -5.16
CA ARG A 673 -15.28 42.27 -5.18
C ARG A 673 -14.98 42.84 -3.80
N GLU A 674 -15.86 42.59 -2.82
CA GLU A 674 -15.84 43.24 -1.51
C GLU A 674 -15.32 42.33 -0.38
N GLY A 675 -15.23 41.01 -0.62
CA GLY A 675 -14.71 40.02 0.34
C GLY A 675 -15.41 40.07 1.69
N PHE A 676 -14.63 40.09 2.78
CA PHE A 676 -15.15 40.11 4.14
C PHE A 676 -16.03 41.34 4.45
N ASN A 677 -15.85 42.48 3.77
CA ASN A 677 -16.70 43.64 4.00
C ASN A 677 -18.16 43.37 3.59
N PHE A 678 -18.36 42.67 2.47
CA PHE A 678 -19.68 42.22 2.06
C PHE A 678 -20.25 41.19 3.04
N LEU A 679 -19.45 40.20 3.42
CA LEU A 679 -19.87 39.17 4.38
C LEU A 679 -20.27 39.77 5.73
N SER A 680 -19.51 40.74 6.23
CA SER A 680 -19.83 41.48 7.46
C SER A 680 -21.19 42.18 7.36
N LYS A 681 -21.53 42.79 6.21
CA LYS A 681 -22.88 43.34 6.00
C LYS A 681 -23.94 42.24 6.06
N VAL A 682 -23.70 41.09 5.43
CA VAL A 682 -24.66 39.97 5.41
C VAL A 682 -24.90 39.39 6.81
N PHE A 683 -23.85 39.20 7.61
CA PHE A 683 -23.99 38.64 8.96
C PHE A 683 -24.74 39.60 9.89
N ASN A 684 -24.50 40.91 9.76
CA ASN A 684 -25.07 41.92 10.65
C ASN A 684 -26.43 42.48 10.20
N SER A 685 -26.92 42.13 9.01
CA SER A 685 -28.21 42.61 8.49
C SER A 685 -29.36 41.65 8.79
N SER A 686 -30.58 42.18 8.88
CA SER A 686 -31.80 41.37 8.83
C SER A 686 -31.98 40.72 7.44
N HIS A 687 -32.85 39.72 7.36
CA HIS A 687 -33.10 38.86 6.19
C HIS A 687 -33.26 39.64 4.85
N SER A 688 -33.76 40.88 4.92
CA SER A 688 -34.00 41.76 3.78
C SER A 688 -32.77 42.12 2.94
N PHE A 689 -31.56 42.21 3.52
CA PHE A 689 -30.38 42.67 2.75
C PHE A 689 -30.06 41.74 1.57
N LEU A 690 -30.08 40.43 1.80
CA LEU A 690 -29.86 39.45 0.74
C LEU A 690 -31.04 39.41 -0.23
N GLU A 691 -32.27 39.58 0.26
CA GLU A 691 -33.47 39.59 -0.59
C GLU A 691 -33.49 40.79 -1.54
N ASP A 692 -33.14 41.98 -1.04
CA ASP A 692 -33.02 43.21 -1.80
C ASP A 692 -31.94 43.07 -2.87
N LEU A 693 -30.78 42.53 -2.48
CA LEU A 693 -29.64 42.34 -3.38
C LEU A 693 -29.97 41.38 -4.53
N THR A 694 -30.75 40.34 -4.27
CA THR A 694 -31.10 39.34 -5.28
C THR A 694 -32.40 39.65 -6.03
N GLY A 695 -33.09 40.74 -5.69
CA GLY A 695 -34.40 41.10 -6.25
C GLY A 695 -35.56 40.22 -5.75
N LEU A 696 -35.37 39.44 -4.68
CA LEU A 696 -36.44 38.68 -4.02
C LEU A 696 -37.49 39.61 -3.43
N THR A 697 -37.07 40.76 -2.88
CA THR A 697 -38.00 41.74 -2.33
C THR A 697 -38.97 42.24 -3.40
N LEU A 698 -38.46 42.51 -4.61
CA LEU A 698 -39.30 42.91 -5.74
C LEU A 698 -40.23 41.76 -6.17
N LEU A 699 -39.72 40.53 -6.25
CA LEU A 699 -40.52 39.35 -6.58
C LEU A 699 -41.67 39.14 -5.57
N HIS A 700 -41.41 39.28 -4.27
CA HIS A 700 -42.43 39.20 -3.23
C HIS A 700 -43.48 40.30 -3.36
N GLN A 701 -43.05 41.55 -3.64
CA GLN A 701 -43.96 42.67 -3.87
C GLN A 701 -44.84 42.46 -5.11
N GLU A 702 -44.26 41.98 -6.22
CA GLU A 702 -45.01 41.65 -7.45
C GLU A 702 -45.99 40.50 -7.23
N THR A 703 -45.60 39.48 -6.47
CA THR A 703 -46.47 38.34 -6.14
C THR A 703 -47.64 38.78 -5.27
N GLN A 704 -47.40 39.61 -4.25
CA GLN A 704 -48.47 40.16 -3.40
C GLN A 704 -49.41 41.07 -4.21
N ALA A 705 -48.88 41.91 -5.11
CA ALA A 705 -49.70 42.75 -5.98
C ALA A 705 -50.56 41.93 -6.97
N ALA A 706 -50.01 40.83 -7.49
CA ALA A 706 -50.74 39.89 -8.34
C ALA A 706 -51.83 39.14 -7.55
N GLU A 707 -51.57 38.76 -6.30
CA GLU A 707 -52.52 38.07 -5.43
C GLU A 707 -53.70 38.99 -5.06
N VAL A 708 -53.43 40.26 -4.77
CA VAL A 708 -54.47 41.30 -4.56
C VAL A 708 -55.28 41.50 -5.84
N SER A 709 -54.64 41.59 -7.01
CA SER A 709 -55.34 41.71 -8.30
C SER A 709 -56.21 40.48 -8.59
N PHE A 710 -55.73 39.29 -8.28
CA PHE A 710 -56.47 38.04 -8.46
C PHE A 710 -57.70 37.97 -7.55
N LEU A 711 -57.57 38.39 -6.28
CA LEU A 711 -58.69 38.48 -5.33
C LEU A 711 -59.74 39.52 -5.77
N VAL A 712 -59.30 40.67 -6.29
CA VAL A 712 -60.19 41.71 -6.83
C VAL A 712 -60.93 41.20 -8.07
N VAL A 713 -60.26 40.51 -8.99
CA VAL A 713 -60.90 39.88 -10.16
C VAL A 713 -61.89 38.79 -9.75
N LYS A 714 -61.57 38.00 -8.71
CA LYS A 714 -62.46 36.96 -8.16
C LYS A 714 -63.71 37.56 -7.50
N GLN A 715 -63.56 38.66 -6.76
CA GLN A 715 -64.69 39.42 -6.21
C GLN A 715 -65.54 40.07 -7.31
N TRP A 716 -64.93 40.63 -8.34
CA TRP A 716 -65.64 41.22 -9.49
C TRP A 716 -66.39 40.18 -10.32
N THR A 717 -65.82 38.99 -10.53
CA THR A 717 -66.51 37.89 -11.22
C THR A 717 -67.65 37.32 -10.38
N SER A 718 -67.50 37.22 -9.05
CA SER A 718 -68.61 36.89 -8.15
C SER A 718 -69.70 37.96 -8.12
N PHE A 719 -69.35 39.25 -8.24
CA PHE A 719 -70.31 40.36 -8.29
C PHE A 719 -71.09 40.39 -9.62
N LEU A 720 -70.42 40.12 -10.74
CA LEU A 720 -71.06 40.00 -12.06
C LEU A 720 -71.99 38.77 -12.17
N LEU A 721 -71.65 37.66 -11.50
CA LEU A 721 -72.53 36.47 -11.41
C LEU A 721 -73.79 36.73 -10.58
N LEU A 722 -73.74 37.63 -9.58
CA LEU A 722 -74.88 38.01 -8.76
C LEU A 722 -75.82 39.04 -9.43
N GLN A 723 -75.34 39.82 -10.41
CA GLN A 723 -76.18 40.77 -11.17
C GLN A 723 -76.79 40.17 -12.45
N GLY A 724 -76.44 38.92 -12.80
CA GLY A 724 -76.98 38.20 -13.95
C GLY A 724 -78.07 37.17 -13.62
N SER A 725 -78.69 37.25 -12.42
CA SER A 725 -79.80 36.39 -11.98
C SER A 725 -81.12 37.14 -11.93
#